data_AF-A0A8H4NVX5-F1
#
_entry.id   AF-A0A8H4NVX5-F1
#
_cell.length_a   1.000
_cell.length_b   1.000
_cell.length_c   1.000
_cell.angle_alpha   90.00
_cell.angle_beta   90.00
_cell.angle_gamma   90.00
#
_symmetry.space_group_name_H-M   'P 1'
#
loop_
_entity.id
_entity.type
_entity.pdbx_description
1 polymer ?
#
loop_
_entity_poly.entity_id
_entity_poly.type
_entity_poly.pdbx_seq_one_letter_code
_entity_poly.pdbx_strand_id
1 'polypeptide(L)'
;MNGTTSSARAKRKAPGSPNQAPPSKKPINGKHSPNDNTPDIIEFDDHSDVTDDLHPHAMYIGTPGSLGEWQDTIQKVVRNVVAIRFCQTCSFDTDSALTSEATGYVVDSEKGYILTNRHVVGAGPFWGHCVFDNHEEVDCYPVYRDPVHDFGILRYDPKAIKYMHIDGLELRPDLAKVGTEIRVVGNDAGEKLSILSGIISRLDRNAPEYGEGYSDFNTCYYQANAAASGGSSGSPVVNKDGCAIALQAGGRSDGASTDYFLPLDRPLRALQCIQKGQPVTRGDIQCQFLLKPFDECRRLGLSPQWEAAMREKFPEETNMLVAEIVLPEGPSDKKIEEGDVLIKVNGELITQFIRLDDILDSNVGNTIKLLIQRGGQDIEVEIEVGDLHKITPDRFVSVAGASFHELSYQQARLYAVAVKGVYVCESAGSFRFDNTDNGWIVQTVDHKKVPDLDTFIQVMKAIPDRARVVVTYKHLRDLHTLNTTVAYIDRHWASKMKLAVRNDETGVWDFTDLGDPLPPVPPTRRSASFIELDHMPHPGIADLIRSFVHINCTMPLKLDGFPKNRRWGMGLVIDAEKGLVLISRAIVPYDLCDITVTIADSIIVEGKVVFLHPLQNYAIIKYDPSLVDAPVKSARLSNEVLTQGAKTYFLGYNRIGRVVHGSTSVTEITAVAIPANSGAPRYRAVNVDAITIDSNLGSTCNSGVLVAPDGTVQALWLSYLGERSPHTSRDEEYYLGLGTKTLLPVVESVQKGINPKLRILSVEFRSVQMAQASVMGVSDEWIKKVTQTNRSHHQLFMVSKRTFERVNHPVSLLEGDIILTLNGKICTTISDFDLMYSHELLDAVIVRECEEIHLQLPTVAADDMETNHAVSFCGAILHRPHQAVRQQISKLHSEVYVSSRIRGSPAYQYGVAPTNFITHVNGTPTPDLNSFIAATREIPDNTYFRLKAVTFDCVPWVITMKKNDHYFPTMEWIKDDNEACGWRRVTYEGSDVFKGEAIDGVAPVAEDADME
;
A
#
# COMPACT_ATOMS: atom_id res chain seq x y z
N MET A 1 39.88 25.74 -30.49
CA MET A 1 39.87 27.16 -30.91
C MET A 1 39.71 28.02 -29.67
N ASN A 2 40.68 28.93 -29.47
CA ASN A 2 40.83 30.09 -28.57
C ASN A 2 39.68 30.36 -27.56
N GLY A 3 39.90 30.72 -26.30
CA GLY A 3 41.09 31.21 -25.58
C GLY A 3 40.65 32.07 -24.39
N THR A 4 41.24 31.80 -23.23
CA THR A 4 41.42 32.59 -21.99
C THR A 4 40.97 34.07 -21.91
N THR A 5 40.43 34.48 -20.76
CA THR A 5 41.07 35.49 -19.86
C THR A 5 40.40 35.61 -18.47
N SER A 6 41.25 36.00 -17.52
CA SER A 6 41.15 36.10 -16.06
C SER A 6 40.38 37.29 -15.48
N SER A 7 39.90 37.20 -14.23
CA SER A 7 40.48 37.94 -13.07
C SER A 7 39.70 37.75 -11.76
N ALA A 8 40.42 37.84 -10.64
CA ALA A 8 39.96 37.65 -9.28
C ALA A 8 39.78 38.98 -8.52
N ARG A 9 38.85 39.06 -7.56
CA ARG A 9 39.10 39.73 -6.26
C ARG A 9 38.00 39.50 -5.21
N ALA A 10 38.46 39.16 -4.01
CA ALA A 10 37.71 38.99 -2.77
C ALA A 10 37.26 40.31 -2.11
N LYS A 11 36.19 40.26 -1.31
CA LYS A 11 36.00 41.12 -0.11
C LYS A 11 35.31 40.35 1.02
N ARG A 12 35.94 40.39 2.20
CA ARG A 12 35.47 39.94 3.52
C ARG A 12 34.31 40.80 4.05
N LYS A 13 33.47 40.22 4.92
CA LYS A 13 32.86 40.92 6.07
C LYS A 13 32.86 40.01 7.32
N ALA A 14 33.05 40.66 8.46
CA ALA A 14 33.33 40.11 9.80
C ALA A 14 32.04 39.95 10.65
N PRO A 15 32.11 39.40 11.90
CA PRO A 15 30.98 38.77 12.59
C PRO A 15 30.22 39.70 13.56
N GLY A 16 29.01 39.30 13.96
CA GLY A 16 28.20 39.93 15.02
C GLY A 16 27.12 38.97 15.52
N SER A 17 26.92 38.94 16.85
CA SER A 17 26.27 37.90 17.65
C SER A 17 24.86 38.32 18.18
N PRO A 18 24.24 37.65 19.17
CA PRO A 18 22.94 36.98 19.08
C PRO A 18 21.77 37.77 19.70
N ASN A 19 20.53 37.59 19.23
CA ASN A 19 19.36 37.78 20.09
C ASN A 19 18.11 37.04 19.59
N GLN A 20 17.34 36.59 20.58
CA GLN A 20 16.28 35.58 20.56
C GLN A 20 15.09 35.90 19.63
N ALA A 21 14.67 34.91 18.84
CA ALA A 21 13.35 34.86 18.22
C ALA A 21 12.34 34.17 19.17
N PRO A 22 11.05 34.57 19.16
CA PRO A 22 10.02 33.97 20.02
C PRO A 22 9.68 32.53 19.60
N PRO A 23 9.17 31.69 20.51
CA PRO A 23 8.95 30.27 20.24
C PRO A 23 7.87 30.09 19.15
N SER A 24 8.19 29.32 18.12
CA SER A 24 7.22 28.85 17.13
C SER A 24 6.16 27.99 17.80
N LYS A 25 4.93 28.09 17.30
CA LYS A 25 3.76 27.34 17.76
C LYS A 25 4.02 25.84 17.66
N LYS A 26 3.69 25.10 18.72
CA LYS A 26 3.77 23.62 18.76
C LYS A 26 2.93 23.03 17.61
N PRO A 27 3.50 22.18 16.74
CA PRO A 27 2.72 21.36 15.82
C PRO A 27 2.00 20.24 16.58
N ILE A 28 0.93 19.72 15.97
CA ILE A 28 0.14 18.58 16.48
C ILE A 28 1.02 17.33 16.43
N ASN A 29 1.21 16.66 17.58
CA ASN A 29 2.03 15.45 17.71
C ASN A 29 1.44 14.29 16.90
N GLY A 30 2.27 13.58 16.12
CA GLY A 30 1.94 12.28 15.51
C GLY A 30 2.23 12.14 14.00
N LYS A 31 2.45 13.23 13.26
CA LYS A 31 2.70 13.18 11.81
C LYS A 31 4.12 12.82 11.38
N HIS A 32 5.11 12.90 12.29
CA HIS A 32 6.49 12.57 11.94
C HIS A 32 6.89 11.21 12.51
N SER A 33 6.55 10.15 11.77
CA SER A 33 7.50 9.07 11.55
C SER A 33 8.25 9.40 10.25
N PRO A 34 9.59 9.29 10.17
CA PRO A 34 10.27 9.41 8.89
C PRO A 34 9.79 8.23 8.02
N ASN A 35 9.17 8.52 6.87
CA ASN A 35 8.58 7.58 5.89
C ASN A 35 7.09 7.25 6.04
N ASP A 36 6.24 8.20 6.46
CA ASP A 36 4.80 7.98 6.33
C ASP A 36 4.39 8.06 4.85
N ASN A 37 4.01 6.92 4.26
CA ASN A 37 3.48 6.76 2.89
C ASN A 37 2.05 7.37 2.76
N THR A 38 1.87 8.60 3.22
CA THR A 38 0.79 9.47 2.77
C THR A 38 1.30 10.17 1.51
N PRO A 39 0.53 10.28 0.41
CA PRO A 39 0.93 11.14 -0.69
C PRO A 39 1.34 12.52 -0.14
N ASP A 40 2.54 12.98 -0.46
CA ASP A 40 3.01 14.29 -0.04
C ASP A 40 2.04 15.35 -0.51
N ILE A 41 1.47 16.11 0.44
CA ILE A 41 1.01 17.47 0.14
C ILE A 41 2.28 18.24 -0.17
N ILE A 42 2.39 18.72 -1.40
CA ILE A 42 3.57 19.45 -1.89
C ILE A 42 3.73 20.72 -1.04
N GLU A 43 4.64 20.70 -0.06
CA GLU A 43 5.13 21.91 0.59
C GLU A 43 6.24 22.51 -0.28
N PHE A 44 5.96 23.65 -0.91
CA PHE A 44 6.95 24.41 -1.67
C PHE A 44 7.81 25.26 -0.73
N ASP A 45 9.13 25.13 -0.88
CA ASP A 45 10.16 25.99 -0.29
C ASP A 45 10.26 27.27 -1.12
N ASP A 46 9.70 28.38 -0.63
CA ASP A 46 9.68 29.67 -1.31
C ASP A 46 10.87 30.54 -0.87
N HIS A 47 11.97 30.42 -1.61
CA HIS A 47 13.06 31.38 -1.58
C HIS A 47 13.33 31.92 -2.99
N SER A 48 12.53 32.91 -3.39
CA SER A 48 12.90 33.83 -4.46
C SER A 48 12.79 35.29 -3.99
N ASP A 49 13.95 35.90 -3.78
CA ASP A 49 14.09 37.36 -3.64
C ASP A 49 13.68 38.02 -4.96
N VAL A 50 12.46 38.55 -5.03
CA VAL A 50 12.03 39.44 -6.11
C VAL A 50 11.84 40.83 -5.53
N THR A 51 12.70 41.75 -5.98
CA THR A 51 12.70 43.16 -5.63
C THR A 51 11.44 43.85 -6.16
N ASP A 52 10.81 44.57 -5.24
CA ASP A 52 9.60 45.37 -5.34
C ASP A 52 9.76 46.57 -6.30
N ASP A 53 8.99 46.61 -7.40
CA ASP A 53 8.74 47.82 -8.20
C ASP A 53 7.22 48.07 -8.22
N LEU A 54 6.79 48.91 -7.27
CA LEU A 54 5.41 49.35 -7.05
C LEU A 54 4.91 50.28 -8.18
N HIS A 55 3.96 49.79 -8.97
CA HIS A 55 3.00 50.63 -9.68
C HIS A 55 1.58 50.36 -9.13
N PRO A 56 0.80 51.39 -8.75
CA PRO A 56 -0.51 51.19 -8.17
C PRO A 56 -1.53 50.81 -9.25
N HIS A 57 -1.84 49.52 -9.37
CA HIS A 57 -3.06 49.08 -10.01
C HIS A 57 -4.24 49.32 -9.07
N ALA A 58 -5.22 50.07 -9.56
CA ALA A 58 -6.43 50.42 -8.84
C ALA A 58 -7.19 49.16 -8.42
N MET A 59 -7.24 48.89 -7.11
CA MET A 59 -8.20 47.96 -6.53
C MET A 59 -9.61 48.49 -6.78
N TYR A 60 -10.44 47.70 -7.45
CA TYR A 60 -11.90 47.85 -7.36
C TYR A 60 -12.30 47.51 -5.92
N ILE A 61 -12.38 48.53 -5.07
CA ILE A 61 -12.99 48.40 -3.75
C ILE A 61 -14.50 48.29 -3.97
N GLY A 62 -15.05 47.11 -3.66
CA GLY A 62 -16.48 46.88 -3.62
C GLY A 62 -17.19 47.90 -2.74
N THR A 63 -18.41 48.26 -3.13
CA THR A 63 -19.25 49.24 -2.46
C THR A 63 -19.52 48.80 -1.00
N PRO A 64 -19.50 49.70 0.01
CA PRO A 64 -19.61 49.33 1.44
C PRO A 64 -20.93 48.66 1.88
N GLY A 65 -21.90 48.48 0.97
CA GLY A 65 -23.19 47.83 1.25
C GLY A 65 -23.18 46.31 1.19
N SER A 66 -22.26 45.66 0.47
CA SER A 66 -22.33 44.20 0.22
C SER A 66 -21.75 43.32 1.34
N LEU A 67 -20.96 43.87 2.25
CA LEU A 67 -20.34 43.11 3.35
C LEU A 67 -21.35 42.64 4.41
N GLY A 68 -22.36 43.46 4.70
CA GLY A 68 -23.44 43.09 5.63
C GLY A 68 -24.41 42.05 5.04
N GLU A 69 -24.69 42.14 3.74
CA GLU A 69 -25.61 41.22 3.04
C GLU A 69 -25.05 39.79 2.99
N TRP A 70 -23.74 39.62 2.71
CA TRP A 70 -23.12 38.30 2.70
C TRP A 70 -22.94 37.69 4.09
N GLN A 71 -22.76 38.51 5.13
CA GLN A 71 -22.47 38.00 6.47
C GLN A 71 -23.61 37.14 7.04
N ASP A 72 -24.85 37.63 6.95
CA ASP A 72 -26.03 36.91 7.42
C ASP A 72 -26.30 35.66 6.58
N THR A 73 -26.13 35.77 5.26
CA THR A 73 -26.29 34.64 4.33
C THR A 73 -25.27 33.55 4.63
N ILE A 74 -23.99 33.89 4.78
CA ILE A 74 -22.93 32.94 5.08
C ILE A 74 -23.18 32.25 6.41
N GLN A 75 -23.61 32.98 7.45
CA GLN A 75 -23.90 32.35 8.75
C GLN A 75 -25.01 31.30 8.65
N LYS A 76 -26.01 31.49 7.79
CA LYS A 76 -27.03 30.48 7.50
C LYS A 76 -26.47 29.31 6.70
N VAL A 77 -25.64 29.58 5.70
CA VAL A 77 -25.05 28.54 4.86
C VAL A 77 -24.13 27.63 5.66
N VAL A 78 -23.24 28.21 6.48
CA VAL A 78 -22.25 27.50 7.31
C VAL A 78 -22.88 26.43 8.18
N ARG A 79 -24.04 26.69 8.79
CA ARG A 79 -24.74 25.72 9.65
C ARG A 79 -25.18 24.45 8.92
N ASN A 80 -25.31 24.53 7.60
CA ASN A 80 -25.75 23.42 6.76
C ASN A 80 -24.58 22.74 6.02
N VAL A 81 -23.36 23.26 6.17
CA VAL A 81 -22.13 22.66 5.61
C VAL A 81 -21.52 21.72 6.64
N VAL A 82 -21.04 20.58 6.17
CA VAL A 82 -20.43 19.53 7.00
C VAL A 82 -19.07 19.14 6.45
N ALA A 83 -18.14 18.81 7.35
CA ALA A 83 -16.94 18.08 6.98
C ALA A 83 -17.23 16.58 7.00
N ILE A 84 -16.94 15.87 5.92
CA ILE A 84 -17.13 14.43 5.80
C ILE A 84 -15.77 13.78 6.02
N ARG A 85 -15.67 12.87 6.99
CA ARG A 85 -14.47 12.04 7.21
C ARG A 85 -14.81 10.60 6.88
N PHE A 86 -14.09 10.01 5.94
CA PHE A 86 -14.46 8.72 5.39
C PHE A 86 -13.28 7.82 5.07
N CYS A 87 -13.60 6.53 4.98
CA CYS A 87 -12.75 5.45 4.53
C CYS A 87 -13.42 4.75 3.35
N GLN A 88 -12.67 4.61 2.26
CA GLN A 88 -12.95 3.63 1.21
C GLN A 88 -12.18 2.37 1.59
N THR A 89 -12.89 1.34 2.06
CA THR A 89 -12.28 0.25 2.85
C THR A 89 -11.50 -0.76 2.01
N CYS A 90 -11.72 -0.78 0.70
CA CYS A 90 -11.00 -1.59 -0.27
C CYS A 90 -10.98 -0.89 -1.63
N SER A 91 -10.10 -1.36 -2.52
CA SER A 91 -10.08 -0.90 -3.91
C SER A 91 -11.28 -1.45 -4.68
N PHE A 92 -11.98 -0.59 -5.41
CA PHE A 92 -13.18 -0.94 -6.17
C PHE A 92 -13.36 -0.01 -7.36
N ASP A 93 -13.53 -0.58 -8.56
CA ASP A 93 -13.70 0.13 -9.83
C ASP A 93 -12.59 1.15 -10.12
N THR A 94 -12.88 2.45 -10.02
CA THR A 94 -11.94 3.55 -10.26
C THR A 94 -11.19 3.98 -9.02
N ASP A 95 -11.57 3.47 -7.84
CA ASP A 95 -11.19 4.01 -6.55
C ASP A 95 -10.28 3.02 -5.81
N SER A 96 -9.17 3.51 -5.26
CA SER A 96 -8.27 2.71 -4.41
C SER A 96 -8.70 2.80 -2.94
N ALA A 97 -8.30 1.83 -2.12
CA ALA A 97 -8.49 1.93 -0.68
C ALA A 97 -7.79 3.18 -0.12
N LEU A 98 -8.55 4.07 0.54
CA LEU A 98 -8.02 5.33 1.07
C LEU A 98 -8.83 5.85 2.25
N THR A 99 -8.23 6.76 3.02
CA THR A 99 -8.93 7.53 4.04
C THR A 99 -8.77 9.00 3.72
N SER A 100 -9.85 9.77 3.73
CA SER A 100 -9.80 11.17 3.37
C SER A 100 -10.86 11.99 4.11
N GLU A 101 -10.82 13.29 3.89
CA GLU A 101 -11.83 14.24 4.32
C GLU A 101 -12.25 15.14 3.15
N ALA A 102 -13.52 15.53 3.17
CA ALA A 102 -14.13 16.36 2.14
C ALA A 102 -15.23 17.23 2.73
N THR A 103 -15.92 17.98 1.87
CA THR A 103 -17.07 18.80 2.24
C THR A 103 -18.36 18.19 1.72
N GLY A 104 -19.45 18.38 2.44
CA GLY A 104 -20.80 18.21 1.92
C GLY A 104 -21.74 19.24 2.53
N TYR A 105 -22.99 19.27 2.09
CA TYR A 105 -24.00 20.13 2.67
C TYR A 105 -25.37 19.47 2.71
N VAL A 106 -26.11 19.79 3.77
CA VAL A 106 -27.46 19.27 3.98
C VAL A 106 -28.40 19.87 2.94
N VAL A 107 -29.16 19.03 2.25
CA VAL A 107 -30.15 19.40 1.23
C VAL A 107 -31.58 18.99 1.62
N ASP A 108 -31.72 18.16 2.66
CA ASP A 108 -32.99 17.80 3.29
C ASP A 108 -32.72 17.49 4.77
N SER A 109 -33.07 18.41 5.66
CA SER A 109 -32.82 18.27 7.10
C SER A 109 -33.81 17.33 7.80
N GLU A 110 -34.99 17.11 7.24
CA GLU A 110 -36.01 16.21 7.81
C GLU A 110 -35.66 14.73 7.58
N LYS A 111 -35.16 14.42 6.39
CA LYS A 111 -34.73 13.06 6.02
C LYS A 111 -33.24 12.81 6.22
N GLY A 112 -32.48 13.88 6.44
CA GLY A 112 -31.04 13.85 6.69
C GLY A 112 -30.21 13.59 5.45
N TYR A 113 -30.52 14.22 4.31
CA TYR A 113 -29.74 14.06 3.08
C TYR A 113 -28.65 15.12 2.96
N ILE A 114 -27.45 14.68 2.59
CA ILE A 114 -26.27 15.51 2.34
C ILE A 114 -25.83 15.29 0.89
N LEU A 115 -25.63 16.37 0.14
CA LEU A 115 -25.05 16.35 -1.20
C LEU A 115 -23.54 16.57 -1.11
N THR A 116 -22.78 15.77 -1.85
CA THR A 116 -21.32 15.87 -2.01
C THR A 116 -20.90 15.28 -3.36
N ASN A 117 -19.60 15.22 -3.65
CA ASN A 117 -19.10 14.62 -4.89
C ASN A 117 -19.18 13.08 -4.89
N ARG A 118 -19.15 12.48 -6.08
CA ARG A 118 -19.14 11.01 -6.25
C ARG A 118 -17.83 10.43 -5.71
N HIS A 119 -16.69 11.07 -5.97
CA HIS A 119 -15.39 10.60 -5.47
C HIS A 119 -15.27 10.65 -3.93
N VAL A 120 -16.13 11.41 -3.25
CA VAL A 120 -16.24 11.44 -1.77
C VAL A 120 -17.03 10.24 -1.27
N VAL A 121 -18.18 9.94 -1.88
CA VAL A 121 -18.98 8.77 -1.50
C VAL A 121 -18.34 7.44 -1.95
N GLY A 122 -17.47 7.48 -2.96
CA GLY A 122 -16.79 6.33 -3.55
C GLY A 122 -17.72 5.40 -4.32
N ALA A 123 -17.15 4.65 -5.27
CA ALA A 123 -17.86 3.59 -5.99
C ALA A 123 -18.07 2.33 -5.12
N GLY A 124 -17.12 2.05 -4.24
CA GLY A 124 -17.05 0.84 -3.42
C GLY A 124 -17.62 0.97 -2.00
N PRO A 125 -17.18 0.06 -1.10
CA PRO A 125 -17.45 0.14 0.33
C PRO A 125 -17.04 1.47 0.97
N PHE A 126 -17.98 2.07 1.70
CA PHE A 126 -17.83 3.35 2.37
C PHE A 126 -18.06 3.18 3.88
N TRP A 127 -17.23 3.83 4.69
CA TRP A 127 -17.47 4.03 6.10
C TRP A 127 -17.06 5.45 6.49
N GLY A 128 -17.97 6.23 7.08
CA GLY A 128 -17.67 7.62 7.39
C GLY A 128 -18.68 8.28 8.32
N HIS A 129 -18.32 9.49 8.74
CA HIS A 129 -19.14 10.34 9.57
C HIS A 129 -19.03 11.79 9.11
N CYS A 130 -20.06 12.57 9.42
CA CYS A 130 -20.11 14.01 9.19
C CYS A 130 -19.86 14.75 10.50
N VAL A 131 -19.04 15.80 10.44
CA VAL A 131 -18.79 16.75 11.52
C VAL A 131 -19.44 18.07 11.14
N PHE A 132 -20.40 18.51 11.96
CA PHE A 132 -21.13 19.75 11.79
C PHE A 132 -20.36 20.96 12.37
N ASP A 133 -20.79 22.18 12.05
CA ASP A 133 -20.14 23.44 12.51
C ASP A 133 -19.97 23.52 14.04
N ASN A 134 -20.92 22.97 14.81
CA ASN A 134 -20.83 22.91 16.27
C ASN A 134 -20.02 21.71 16.82
N HIS A 135 -19.33 20.97 15.94
CA HIS A 135 -18.60 19.74 16.22
C HIS A 135 -19.46 18.55 16.72
N GLU A 136 -20.78 18.57 16.48
CA GLU A 136 -21.55 17.33 16.57
C GLU A 136 -21.16 16.39 15.42
N GLU A 137 -20.88 15.14 15.77
CA GLU A 137 -20.51 14.09 14.83
C GLU A 137 -21.68 13.12 14.66
N VAL A 138 -22.01 12.79 13.42
CA VAL A 138 -23.06 11.83 13.08
C VAL A 138 -22.58 10.90 11.98
N ASP A 139 -22.83 9.61 12.15
CA ASP A 139 -22.57 8.61 11.11
C ASP A 139 -23.37 8.90 9.84
N CYS A 140 -22.73 8.66 8.70
CA CYS A 140 -23.36 8.80 7.41
C CYS A 140 -23.04 7.62 6.50
N TYR A 141 -23.93 7.38 5.54
CA TYR A 141 -23.74 6.36 4.53
C TYR A 141 -24.31 6.81 3.18
N PRO A 142 -23.80 6.32 2.05
CA PRO A 142 -24.31 6.73 0.76
C PRO A 142 -25.63 6.04 0.44
N VAL A 143 -26.60 6.83 -0.01
CA VAL A 143 -27.91 6.36 -0.50
C VAL A 143 -28.03 6.50 -2.02
N TYR A 144 -27.16 7.29 -2.65
CA TYR A 144 -27.07 7.39 -4.09
C TYR A 144 -25.67 7.77 -4.53
N ARG A 145 -25.23 7.14 -5.63
CA ARG A 145 -23.96 7.39 -6.29
C ARG A 145 -24.28 7.49 -7.77
N ASP A 146 -23.93 8.61 -8.38
CA ASP A 146 -24.18 8.73 -9.79
C ASP A 146 -23.20 7.86 -10.60
N PRO A 147 -23.64 7.14 -11.64
CA PRO A 147 -22.73 6.35 -12.47
C PRO A 147 -21.72 7.17 -13.29
N VAL A 148 -22.05 8.43 -13.62
CA VAL A 148 -21.35 9.21 -14.65
C VAL A 148 -20.85 10.57 -14.17
N HIS A 149 -21.63 11.28 -13.35
CA HIS A 149 -21.35 12.65 -12.92
C HIS A 149 -20.89 12.72 -11.47
N ASP A 150 -20.02 13.67 -11.14
CA ASP A 150 -19.30 13.66 -9.86
C ASP A 150 -20.16 14.15 -8.69
N PHE A 151 -21.28 13.48 -8.41
CA PHE A 151 -22.11 13.71 -7.25
C PHE A 151 -22.64 12.42 -6.61
N GLY A 152 -22.88 12.51 -5.31
CA GLY A 152 -23.48 11.47 -4.50
C GLY A 152 -24.32 12.07 -3.37
N ILE A 153 -25.24 11.28 -2.83
CA ILE A 153 -26.08 11.68 -1.71
C ILE A 153 -25.80 10.73 -0.55
N LEU A 154 -25.39 11.32 0.57
CA LEU A 154 -25.25 10.65 1.86
C LEU A 154 -26.52 10.84 2.68
N ARG A 155 -26.76 9.92 3.62
CA ARG A 155 -27.80 10.03 4.63
C ARG A 155 -27.22 9.95 6.02
N TYR A 156 -27.69 10.81 6.91
CA TYR A 156 -27.41 10.79 8.35
C TYR A 156 -28.73 10.71 9.13
N ASP A 157 -28.69 10.40 10.43
CA ASP A 157 -29.87 10.47 11.30
C ASP A 157 -30.02 11.89 11.89
N PRO A 158 -31.04 12.69 11.49
CA PRO A 158 -31.24 14.02 12.04
C PRO A 158 -31.45 14.04 13.56
N LYS A 159 -31.94 12.95 14.14
CA LYS A 159 -32.16 12.84 15.60
C LYS A 159 -30.87 12.73 16.39
N ALA A 160 -29.75 12.40 15.73
CA ALA A 160 -28.44 12.36 16.36
C ALA A 160 -27.90 13.77 16.68
N ILE A 161 -28.37 14.80 15.96
CA ILE A 161 -28.08 16.21 16.23
C ILE A 161 -28.95 16.71 17.38
N LYS A 162 -28.32 17.24 18.43
CA LYS A 162 -29.01 17.62 19.68
C LYS A 162 -28.94 19.11 19.97
N TYR A 163 -27.88 19.79 19.53
CA TYR A 163 -27.57 21.14 19.98
C TYR A 163 -27.58 22.18 18.85
N MET A 164 -27.84 21.76 17.60
CA MET A 164 -27.93 22.65 16.45
C MET A 164 -29.23 22.43 15.67
N HIS A 165 -29.74 23.51 15.09
CA HIS A 165 -30.83 23.46 14.13
C HIS A 165 -30.27 23.47 12.71
N ILE A 166 -30.80 22.60 11.85
CA ILE A 166 -30.39 22.42 10.45
C ILE A 166 -31.60 22.73 9.57
N ASP A 167 -31.42 23.63 8.61
CA ASP A 167 -32.48 24.06 7.68
C ASP A 167 -32.40 23.34 6.32
N GLY A 168 -31.18 22.95 5.91
CA GLY A 168 -30.85 22.52 4.56
C GLY A 168 -30.65 23.69 3.58
N LEU A 169 -29.90 23.46 2.51
CA LEU A 169 -29.71 24.41 1.41
C LEU A 169 -30.63 24.05 0.24
N GLU A 170 -31.33 25.05 -0.27
CA GLU A 170 -32.14 24.90 -1.48
C GLU A 170 -31.25 24.83 -2.73
N LEU A 171 -31.45 23.81 -3.56
CA LEU A 171 -30.77 23.66 -4.85
C LEU A 171 -31.51 24.47 -5.93
N ARG A 172 -30.83 25.45 -6.52
CA ARG A 172 -31.36 26.38 -7.53
C ARG A 172 -30.45 26.49 -8.76
N PRO A 173 -30.30 25.41 -9.56
CA PRO A 173 -29.49 25.44 -10.78
C PRO A 173 -29.93 26.54 -11.77
N ASP A 174 -31.21 26.91 -11.77
CA ASP A 174 -31.79 27.97 -12.61
C ASP A 174 -31.21 29.38 -12.36
N LEU A 175 -30.56 29.59 -11.21
CA LEU A 175 -29.93 30.86 -10.84
C LEU A 175 -28.47 30.96 -11.27
N ALA A 176 -27.85 29.89 -11.78
CA ALA A 176 -26.47 29.92 -12.26
C ALA A 176 -26.35 30.69 -13.59
N LYS A 177 -25.76 31.88 -13.55
CA LYS A 177 -25.56 32.75 -14.74
C LYS A 177 -24.15 33.33 -14.77
N VAL A 178 -23.60 33.55 -15.96
CA VAL A 178 -22.34 34.30 -16.11
C VAL A 178 -22.49 35.69 -15.47
N GLY A 179 -21.51 36.07 -14.66
CA GLY A 179 -21.53 37.30 -13.87
C GLY A 179 -22.18 37.18 -12.48
N THR A 180 -22.70 36.01 -12.11
CA THR A 180 -23.24 35.78 -10.75
C THR A 180 -22.10 35.78 -9.74
N GLU A 181 -22.20 36.64 -8.73
CA GLU A 181 -21.31 36.60 -7.56
C GLU A 181 -21.63 35.39 -6.70
N ILE A 182 -20.58 34.65 -6.33
CA ILE A 182 -20.70 33.40 -5.59
C ILE A 182 -19.81 33.38 -4.35
N ARG A 183 -20.16 32.50 -3.42
CA ARG A 183 -19.29 32.04 -2.33
C ARG A 183 -19.19 30.53 -2.35
N VAL A 184 -17.97 30.00 -2.20
CA VAL A 184 -17.73 28.58 -1.97
C VAL A 184 -17.47 28.43 -0.48
N VAL A 185 -18.28 27.62 0.21
CA VAL A 185 -18.24 27.48 1.67
C VAL A 185 -17.91 26.04 2.01
N GLY A 186 -16.74 25.76 2.57
CA GLY A 186 -16.33 24.38 2.82
C GLY A 186 -15.09 24.21 3.67
N ASN A 187 -14.71 22.97 3.88
CA ASN A 187 -13.48 22.62 4.56
C ASN A 187 -12.30 22.79 3.59
N ASP A 188 -11.28 23.52 4.01
CA ASP A 188 -10.06 23.71 3.22
C ASP A 188 -8.89 23.05 3.94
N ALA A 189 -8.33 22.00 3.34
CA ALA A 189 -7.23 21.19 3.85
C ALA A 189 -7.43 20.60 5.27
N GLY A 190 -8.67 20.35 5.68
CA GLY A 190 -8.96 19.78 7.01
C GLY A 190 -9.00 20.79 8.15
N GLU A 191 -8.79 22.08 7.85
CA GLU A 191 -8.85 23.16 8.82
C GLU A 191 -10.28 23.72 8.96
N LYS A 192 -10.43 24.83 9.69
CA LYS A 192 -11.75 25.48 9.87
C LYS A 192 -12.40 25.80 8.52
N LEU A 193 -13.72 25.94 8.56
CA LEU A 193 -14.54 26.38 7.43
C LEU A 193 -13.93 27.61 6.71
N SER A 194 -13.62 27.42 5.43
CA SER A 194 -13.12 28.40 4.48
C SER A 194 -14.25 28.95 3.62
N ILE A 195 -14.18 30.24 3.30
CA ILE A 195 -15.16 30.95 2.48
C ILE A 195 -14.40 31.65 1.37
N LEU A 196 -14.56 31.14 0.15
CA LEU A 196 -13.92 31.69 -1.05
C LEU A 196 -14.94 32.52 -1.82
N SER A 197 -14.50 33.64 -2.38
CA SER A 197 -15.32 34.49 -3.25
C SER A 197 -14.93 34.34 -4.70
N GLY A 198 -15.92 34.32 -5.59
CA GLY A 198 -15.69 34.30 -7.04
C GLY A 198 -16.88 34.82 -7.81
N ILE A 199 -16.75 34.81 -9.14
CA ILE A 199 -17.80 35.16 -10.10
C ILE A 199 -17.83 34.07 -11.18
N ILE A 200 -19.02 33.58 -11.52
CA ILE A 200 -19.18 32.63 -12.64
C ILE A 200 -18.74 33.31 -13.93
N SER A 201 -17.73 32.74 -14.60
CA SER A 201 -17.18 33.24 -15.86
C SER A 201 -17.67 32.47 -17.07
N ARG A 202 -18.07 31.19 -16.90
CA ARG A 202 -18.52 30.32 -17.99
C ARG A 202 -19.48 29.23 -17.51
N LEU A 203 -20.38 28.76 -18.38
CA LEU A 203 -21.34 27.68 -18.08
C LEU A 203 -21.27 26.48 -19.04
N ASP A 204 -20.65 26.65 -20.21
CA ASP A 204 -20.67 25.73 -21.35
C ASP A 204 -19.31 25.02 -21.56
N ARG A 205 -18.58 24.75 -20.47
CA ARG A 205 -17.29 24.06 -20.55
C ARG A 205 -17.53 22.55 -20.62
N ASN A 206 -16.93 21.84 -21.57
CA ASN A 206 -16.91 20.37 -21.52
C ASN A 206 -16.27 19.86 -20.22
N ALA A 207 -16.71 18.70 -19.76
CA ALA A 207 -16.13 18.04 -18.58
C ALA A 207 -14.60 17.94 -18.69
N PRO A 208 -13.86 18.26 -17.61
CA PRO A 208 -12.41 18.10 -17.57
C PRO A 208 -12.01 16.61 -17.60
N GLU A 209 -10.86 16.33 -18.23
CA GLU A 209 -10.22 15.01 -18.19
C GLU A 209 -9.17 15.00 -17.06
N TYR A 210 -9.32 14.10 -16.09
CA TYR A 210 -8.44 14.01 -14.92
C TYR A 210 -7.32 12.98 -15.07
N GLY A 211 -7.19 12.35 -16.24
CA GLY A 211 -6.21 11.30 -16.51
C GLY A 211 -6.77 9.91 -16.27
N GLU A 212 -6.04 9.09 -15.52
CA GLU A 212 -6.42 7.70 -15.23
C GLU A 212 -7.37 7.64 -14.04
N GLY A 213 -8.50 6.94 -14.20
CA GLY A 213 -9.50 6.77 -13.15
C GLY A 213 -10.87 7.33 -13.53
N TYR A 214 -11.61 7.80 -12.53
CA TYR A 214 -12.94 8.37 -12.71
C TYR A 214 -12.88 9.69 -13.49
N SER A 215 -13.80 9.89 -14.44
CA SER A 215 -13.98 11.18 -15.11
C SER A 215 -15.41 11.38 -15.56
N ASP A 216 -15.91 12.60 -15.37
CA ASP A 216 -17.21 12.99 -15.89
C ASP A 216 -17.22 13.00 -17.43
N PHE A 217 -18.41 12.76 -17.99
CA PHE A 217 -18.70 12.93 -19.40
C PHE A 217 -20.17 13.22 -19.62
N ASN A 218 -20.53 13.62 -20.84
CA ASN A 218 -21.89 14.02 -21.18
C ASN A 218 -22.47 15.07 -20.22
N THR A 219 -21.64 16.04 -19.82
CA THR A 219 -22.06 17.20 -19.02
C THR A 219 -21.20 18.41 -19.33
N CYS A 220 -21.75 19.58 -19.02
CA CYS A 220 -21.01 20.82 -18.93
C CYS A 220 -20.57 21.08 -17.49
N TYR A 221 -19.52 21.88 -17.34
CA TYR A 221 -19.02 22.40 -16.08
C TYR A 221 -19.09 23.92 -16.08
N TYR A 222 -19.40 24.48 -14.92
CA TYR A 222 -19.31 25.91 -14.70
C TYR A 222 -17.89 26.27 -14.29
N GLN A 223 -17.43 27.42 -14.75
CA GLN A 223 -16.10 27.93 -14.44
C GLN A 223 -16.24 29.24 -13.66
N ALA A 224 -15.42 29.41 -12.63
CA ALA A 224 -15.33 30.66 -11.90
C ALA A 224 -13.89 30.95 -11.45
N ASN A 225 -13.64 32.22 -11.15
CA ASN A 225 -12.41 32.66 -10.50
C ASN A 225 -12.54 32.52 -8.97
N ALA A 226 -12.44 31.28 -8.49
CA ALA A 226 -12.23 31.00 -7.08
C ALA A 226 -10.87 30.30 -6.93
N ALA A 227 -10.31 30.35 -5.72
CA ALA A 227 -8.98 29.80 -5.40
C ALA A 227 -9.16 28.64 -4.43
N ALA A 228 -9.89 27.61 -4.84
CA ALA A 228 -10.15 26.45 -4.00
C ALA A 228 -8.98 25.47 -3.97
N SER A 229 -8.77 24.85 -2.80
CA SER A 229 -7.72 23.86 -2.55
C SER A 229 -8.32 22.50 -2.13
N GLY A 230 -7.45 21.52 -1.89
CA GLY A 230 -7.84 20.17 -1.47
C GLY A 230 -8.71 20.19 -0.20
N GLY A 231 -9.76 19.34 -0.17
CA GLY A 231 -10.77 19.31 0.91
C GLY A 231 -12.05 20.08 0.59
N SER A 232 -11.99 21.05 -0.35
CA SER A 232 -13.16 21.83 -0.79
C SER A 232 -14.11 21.06 -1.72
N SER A 233 -13.73 19.87 -2.19
CA SER A 233 -14.60 18.98 -2.95
C SER A 233 -15.90 18.73 -2.20
N GLY A 234 -17.03 18.96 -2.87
CA GLY A 234 -18.37 18.77 -2.38
C GLY A 234 -18.95 20.01 -1.68
N SER A 235 -18.21 21.13 -1.65
CA SER A 235 -18.70 22.39 -1.11
C SER A 235 -19.87 22.95 -1.92
N PRO A 236 -20.89 23.53 -1.27
CA PRO A 236 -21.90 24.31 -1.98
C PRO A 236 -21.28 25.58 -2.56
N VAL A 237 -21.60 25.85 -3.82
CA VAL A 237 -21.41 27.16 -4.43
C VAL A 237 -22.72 27.91 -4.31
N VAL A 238 -22.73 28.96 -3.48
CA VAL A 238 -23.96 29.69 -3.13
C VAL A 238 -24.01 31.09 -3.74
N ASN A 239 -25.21 31.54 -4.06
CA ASN A 239 -25.46 32.93 -4.45
C ASN A 239 -25.69 33.83 -3.20
N LYS A 240 -25.92 35.13 -3.42
CA LYS A 240 -26.18 36.12 -2.35
C LYS A 240 -27.39 35.80 -1.45
N ASP A 241 -28.34 35.00 -1.97
CA ASP A 241 -29.56 34.61 -1.26
C ASP A 241 -29.35 33.35 -0.40
N GLY A 242 -28.17 32.70 -0.52
CA GLY A 242 -27.82 31.49 0.22
C GLY A 242 -28.28 30.18 -0.45
N CYS A 243 -28.83 30.25 -1.66
CA CYS A 243 -29.19 29.07 -2.44
C CYS A 243 -27.95 28.45 -3.08
N ALA A 244 -27.84 27.12 -3.07
CA ALA A 244 -26.79 26.41 -3.80
C ALA A 244 -27.12 26.40 -5.30
N ILE A 245 -26.18 26.83 -6.12
CA ILE A 245 -26.36 26.95 -7.58
C ILE A 245 -25.39 26.05 -8.38
N ALA A 246 -24.32 25.59 -7.74
CA ALA A 246 -23.37 24.63 -8.29
C ALA A 246 -22.72 23.79 -7.16
N LEU A 247 -22.05 22.69 -7.51
CA LEU A 247 -21.28 21.85 -6.60
C LEU A 247 -19.79 21.99 -6.92
N GLN A 248 -18.96 22.32 -5.93
CA GLN A 248 -17.51 22.37 -6.12
C GLN A 248 -16.97 20.96 -6.38
N ALA A 249 -16.27 20.77 -7.50
CA ALA A 249 -15.74 19.46 -7.90
C ALA A 249 -14.21 19.45 -8.04
N GLY A 250 -13.59 20.58 -8.39
CA GLY A 250 -12.13 20.70 -8.42
C GLY A 250 -11.65 22.04 -8.96
N GLY A 251 -10.34 22.19 -9.10
CA GLY A 251 -9.69 23.38 -9.67
C GLY A 251 -8.41 23.01 -10.41
N ARG A 252 -7.78 23.98 -11.09
CA ARG A 252 -6.48 23.73 -11.72
C ARG A 252 -5.38 23.61 -10.66
N SER A 253 -4.54 22.59 -10.79
CA SER A 253 -3.41 22.33 -9.89
C SER A 253 -2.16 23.17 -10.19
N ASP A 254 -2.16 23.98 -11.25
CA ASP A 254 -1.00 24.79 -11.68
C ASP A 254 -0.95 26.20 -11.06
N GLY A 255 -1.73 26.44 -10.01
CA GLY A 255 -1.78 27.72 -9.29
C GLY A 255 -2.63 28.81 -9.96
N ALA A 256 -3.29 28.51 -11.09
CA ALA A 256 -4.27 29.42 -11.67
C ALA A 256 -5.57 29.45 -10.84
N SER A 257 -6.10 30.64 -10.53
CA SER A 257 -7.38 30.82 -9.82
C SER A 257 -8.57 30.48 -10.72
N THR A 258 -8.75 29.20 -11.06
CA THR A 258 -9.85 28.70 -11.88
C THR A 258 -10.38 27.40 -11.29
N ASP A 259 -11.62 27.47 -10.83
CA ASP A 259 -12.36 26.35 -10.27
C ASP A 259 -13.44 25.85 -11.24
N TYR A 260 -13.76 24.57 -11.09
CA TYR A 260 -14.72 23.81 -11.89
C TYR A 260 -15.86 23.33 -11.01
N PHE A 261 -17.08 23.73 -11.36
CA PHE A 261 -18.29 23.37 -10.63
C PHE A 261 -19.22 22.50 -11.47
N LEU A 262 -19.78 21.48 -10.85
CA LEU A 262 -20.80 20.62 -11.44
C LEU A 262 -22.17 21.32 -11.38
N PRO A 263 -22.97 21.31 -12.48
CA PRO A 263 -24.36 21.76 -12.48
C PRO A 263 -25.26 20.96 -11.52
N LEU A 264 -26.26 21.62 -10.94
CA LEU A 264 -27.16 21.00 -9.96
C LEU A 264 -28.44 20.39 -10.55
N ASP A 265 -28.65 20.45 -11.87
CA ASP A 265 -29.86 19.92 -12.52
C ASP A 265 -30.06 18.41 -12.23
N ARG A 266 -29.00 17.61 -12.41
CA ARG A 266 -29.00 16.17 -12.12
C ARG A 266 -29.02 15.86 -10.62
N PRO A 267 -28.19 16.50 -9.77
CA PRO A 267 -28.32 16.40 -8.32
C PRO A 267 -29.75 16.68 -7.80
N LEU A 268 -30.40 17.73 -8.30
CA LEU A 268 -31.77 18.11 -7.92
C LEU A 268 -32.78 17.04 -8.34
N ARG A 269 -32.68 16.51 -9.56
CA ARG A 269 -33.53 15.41 -10.04
C ARG A 269 -33.37 14.16 -9.15
N ALA A 270 -32.14 13.75 -8.89
CA ALA A 270 -31.84 12.58 -8.05
C ALA A 270 -32.39 12.76 -6.62
N LEU A 271 -32.15 13.94 -6.02
CA LEU A 271 -32.68 14.28 -4.70
C LEU A 271 -34.21 14.18 -4.66
N GLN A 272 -34.91 14.72 -5.66
CA GLN A 272 -36.38 14.66 -5.72
C GLN A 272 -36.91 13.21 -5.84
N CYS A 273 -36.25 12.36 -6.63
CA CYS A 273 -36.58 10.94 -6.73
C CYS A 273 -36.43 10.23 -5.39
N ILE A 274 -35.28 10.42 -4.73
CA ILE A 274 -34.97 9.81 -3.42
C ILE A 274 -35.94 10.32 -2.34
N GLN A 275 -36.25 11.61 -2.33
CA GLN A 275 -37.25 12.18 -1.43
C GLN A 275 -38.63 11.56 -1.61
N LYS A 276 -39.00 11.18 -2.83
CA LYS A 276 -40.29 10.52 -3.14
C LYS A 276 -40.24 9.00 -2.98
N GLY A 277 -39.09 8.41 -2.61
CA GLY A 277 -38.89 6.96 -2.58
C GLY A 277 -39.00 6.31 -3.96
N GLN A 278 -38.69 7.06 -5.02
CA GLN A 278 -38.69 6.59 -6.40
C GLN A 278 -37.26 6.24 -6.83
N PRO A 279 -37.07 5.20 -7.68
CA PRO A 279 -35.76 4.91 -8.24
C PRO A 279 -35.29 6.08 -9.09
N VAL A 280 -34.00 6.41 -8.98
CA VAL A 280 -33.35 7.39 -9.85
C VAL A 280 -33.04 6.69 -11.16
N THR A 281 -33.85 6.90 -12.20
CA THR A 281 -33.56 6.30 -13.51
C THR A 281 -32.38 7.01 -14.18
N ARG A 282 -31.44 6.24 -14.75
CA ARG A 282 -30.27 6.77 -15.45
C ARG A 282 -30.09 6.08 -16.80
N GLY A 283 -30.45 6.80 -17.86
CA GLY A 283 -30.41 6.32 -19.23
C GLY A 283 -29.11 6.66 -19.94
N ASP A 284 -28.65 5.75 -20.79
CA ASP A 284 -27.49 5.96 -21.64
C ASP A 284 -27.56 5.09 -22.91
N ILE A 285 -26.83 5.50 -23.93
CA ILE A 285 -26.74 4.79 -25.22
C ILE A 285 -25.31 4.34 -25.54
N GLN A 286 -24.41 4.39 -24.57
CA GLN A 286 -22.97 4.12 -24.66
C GLN A 286 -22.26 4.96 -25.73
N CYS A 287 -22.66 6.24 -25.80
CA CYS A 287 -22.07 7.25 -26.66
C CYS A 287 -21.70 8.47 -25.81
N GLN A 288 -20.41 8.83 -25.83
CA GLN A 288 -19.95 10.10 -25.30
C GLN A 288 -20.13 11.18 -26.37
N PHE A 289 -20.77 12.28 -26.02
CA PHE A 289 -20.83 13.49 -26.82
C PHE A 289 -19.94 14.57 -26.22
N LEU A 290 -19.42 15.43 -27.08
CA LEU A 290 -18.78 16.70 -26.72
C LEU A 290 -19.56 17.87 -27.28
N LEU A 291 -19.53 18.98 -26.55
CA LEU A 291 -20.03 20.25 -27.03
C LEU A 291 -19.00 20.88 -27.96
N LYS A 292 -19.35 21.09 -29.24
CA LYS A 292 -18.48 21.69 -30.26
C LYS A 292 -19.11 22.93 -30.88
N PRO A 293 -18.33 24.01 -31.12
CA PRO A 293 -18.86 25.23 -31.72
C PRO A 293 -19.31 25.02 -33.16
N PHE A 294 -20.22 25.87 -33.64
CA PHE A 294 -20.78 25.75 -34.99
C PHE A 294 -19.74 25.72 -36.10
N ASP A 295 -18.61 26.42 -35.96
CA ASP A 295 -17.54 26.39 -36.98
C ASP A 295 -16.85 25.03 -37.08
N GLU A 296 -16.73 24.30 -35.97
CA GLU A 296 -16.23 22.93 -35.96
C GLU A 296 -17.29 21.96 -36.47
N CYS A 297 -18.55 22.11 -36.05
CA CYS A 297 -19.66 21.32 -36.56
C CYS A 297 -19.78 21.44 -38.09
N ARG A 298 -19.59 22.64 -38.66
CA ARG A 298 -19.53 22.84 -40.13
C ARG A 298 -18.40 22.04 -40.78
N ARG A 299 -17.23 21.99 -40.15
CA ARG A 299 -16.09 21.20 -40.65
C ARG A 299 -16.36 19.69 -40.61
N LEU A 300 -17.23 19.24 -39.70
CA LEU A 300 -17.73 17.86 -39.62
C LEU A 300 -18.91 17.57 -40.56
N GLY A 301 -19.44 18.59 -41.24
CA GLY A 301 -20.52 18.45 -42.22
C GLY A 301 -21.87 19.02 -41.78
N LEU A 302 -21.93 19.87 -40.75
CA LEU A 302 -23.16 20.57 -40.39
C LEU A 302 -23.64 21.44 -41.57
N SER A 303 -24.83 21.14 -42.08
CA SER A 303 -25.44 21.87 -43.19
C SER A 303 -25.91 23.27 -42.77
N PRO A 304 -25.85 24.27 -43.67
CA PRO A 304 -26.34 25.62 -43.37
C PRO A 304 -27.82 25.66 -42.94
N GLN A 305 -28.64 24.73 -43.44
CA GLN A 305 -30.06 24.63 -43.09
C GLN A 305 -30.25 24.25 -41.61
N TRP A 306 -29.53 23.23 -41.13
CA TRP A 306 -29.61 22.82 -39.73
C TRP A 306 -28.98 23.84 -38.79
N GLU A 307 -27.86 24.46 -39.17
CA GLU A 307 -27.29 25.56 -38.39
C GLU A 307 -28.29 26.72 -38.25
N ALA A 308 -28.96 27.11 -39.34
CA ALA A 308 -29.98 28.16 -39.32
C ALA A 308 -31.16 27.79 -38.41
N ALA A 309 -31.67 26.56 -38.50
CA ALA A 309 -32.77 26.08 -37.65
C ALA A 309 -32.40 26.03 -36.17
N MET A 310 -31.16 25.62 -35.84
CA MET A 310 -30.66 25.62 -34.46
C MET A 310 -30.54 27.03 -33.91
N ARG A 311 -29.97 27.97 -34.67
CA ARG A 311 -29.83 29.38 -34.27
C ARG A 311 -31.17 30.09 -34.13
N GLU A 312 -32.15 29.75 -34.96
CA GLU A 312 -33.50 30.30 -34.87
C GLU A 312 -34.20 29.84 -33.58
N LYS A 313 -34.09 28.55 -33.24
CA LYS A 313 -34.73 28.00 -32.03
C LYS A 313 -33.96 28.34 -30.75
N PHE A 314 -32.63 28.42 -30.82
CA PHE A 314 -31.74 28.61 -29.68
C PHE A 314 -30.74 29.75 -29.96
N PRO A 315 -31.18 31.03 -29.92
CA PRO A 315 -30.36 32.16 -30.37
C PRO A 315 -29.12 32.45 -29.51
N GLU A 316 -29.14 32.05 -28.23
CA GLU A 316 -28.02 32.21 -27.30
C GLU A 316 -27.00 31.07 -27.39
N GLU A 317 -27.35 29.97 -28.06
CA GLU A 317 -26.50 28.79 -28.17
C GLU A 317 -25.54 28.93 -29.35
N THR A 318 -24.29 28.55 -29.13
CA THR A 318 -23.22 28.66 -30.14
C THR A 318 -22.55 27.33 -30.49
N ASN A 319 -23.06 26.24 -29.90
CA ASN A 319 -22.47 24.91 -29.97
C ASN A 319 -23.53 23.83 -30.25
N MET A 320 -23.08 22.64 -30.61
CA MET A 320 -23.90 21.43 -30.76
C MET A 320 -23.22 20.22 -30.13
N LEU A 321 -24.00 19.16 -29.88
CA LEU A 321 -23.49 17.89 -29.38
C LEU A 321 -22.96 17.05 -30.55
N VAL A 322 -21.72 16.59 -30.42
CA VAL A 322 -21.03 15.77 -31.43
C VAL A 322 -20.54 14.48 -30.78
N ALA A 323 -20.79 13.34 -31.41
CA ALA A 323 -20.33 12.05 -30.93
C ALA A 323 -18.79 12.00 -30.96
N GLU A 324 -18.18 11.66 -29.82
CA GLU A 324 -16.72 11.59 -29.66
C GLU A 324 -16.24 10.15 -29.44
N ILE A 325 -16.96 9.38 -28.61
CA ILE A 325 -16.64 7.97 -28.34
C ILE A 325 -17.93 7.15 -28.44
N VAL A 326 -17.90 6.08 -29.23
CA VAL A 326 -18.98 5.09 -29.28
C VAL A 326 -18.41 3.75 -28.81
N LEU A 327 -19.00 3.16 -27.76
CA LEU A 327 -18.46 1.88 -27.26
C LEU A 327 -18.88 0.71 -28.16
N PRO A 328 -17.94 -0.19 -28.49
CA PRO A 328 -18.24 -1.37 -29.28
C PRO A 328 -19.20 -2.29 -28.52
N GLU A 329 -20.07 -2.99 -29.26
CA GLU A 329 -21.13 -3.86 -28.71
C GLU A 329 -22.19 -3.15 -27.85
N GLY A 330 -22.12 -1.82 -27.69
CA GLY A 330 -23.13 -0.99 -27.03
C GLY A 330 -24.34 -0.68 -27.92
N PRO A 331 -25.39 -0.03 -27.37
CA PRO A 331 -26.62 0.28 -28.13
C PRO A 331 -26.41 1.17 -29.36
N SER A 332 -25.39 2.03 -29.31
CA SER A 332 -25.00 2.93 -30.40
C SER A 332 -23.99 2.34 -31.38
N ASP A 333 -23.38 1.19 -31.07
CA ASP A 333 -22.40 0.54 -31.93
C ASP A 333 -22.98 0.30 -33.34
N LYS A 334 -22.20 0.68 -34.36
CA LYS A 334 -22.57 0.63 -35.80
C LYS A 334 -23.78 1.48 -36.20
N LYS A 335 -24.34 2.29 -35.29
CA LYS A 335 -25.45 3.22 -35.57
C LYS A 335 -24.97 4.67 -35.57
N ILE A 336 -24.16 5.03 -34.59
CA ILE A 336 -23.47 6.32 -34.48
C ILE A 336 -21.99 6.11 -34.82
N GLU A 337 -21.38 7.11 -35.45
CA GLU A 337 -19.94 7.19 -35.72
C GLU A 337 -19.37 8.46 -35.09
N GLU A 338 -18.08 8.43 -34.76
CA GLU A 338 -17.36 9.58 -34.23
C GLU A 338 -17.42 10.75 -35.24
N GLY A 339 -17.75 11.95 -34.75
CA GLY A 339 -17.96 13.14 -35.57
C GLY A 339 -19.41 13.38 -36.00
N ASP A 340 -20.34 12.46 -35.74
CA ASP A 340 -21.77 12.68 -35.99
C ASP A 340 -22.32 13.83 -35.15
N VAL A 341 -23.00 14.78 -35.79
CA VAL A 341 -23.63 15.93 -35.11
C VAL A 341 -25.08 15.58 -34.76
N LEU A 342 -25.44 15.63 -33.49
CA LEU A 342 -26.80 15.35 -33.03
C LEU A 342 -27.75 16.52 -33.37
N ILE A 343 -28.82 16.24 -34.12
CA ILE A 343 -29.81 17.24 -34.54
C ILE A 343 -31.10 17.07 -33.74
N LYS A 344 -31.70 15.88 -33.71
CA LYS A 344 -32.96 15.63 -32.99
C LYS A 344 -32.95 14.36 -32.18
N VAL A 345 -33.73 14.36 -31.11
CA VAL A 345 -34.14 13.16 -30.36
C VAL A 345 -35.66 13.15 -30.29
N ASN A 346 -36.31 12.07 -30.73
CA ASN A 346 -37.77 11.92 -30.78
C ASN A 346 -38.48 13.09 -31.49
N GLY A 347 -37.85 13.66 -32.53
CA GLY A 347 -38.36 14.79 -33.30
C GLY A 347 -38.11 16.18 -32.69
N GLU A 348 -37.59 16.25 -31.46
CA GLU A 348 -37.21 17.50 -30.78
C GLU A 348 -35.77 17.88 -31.11
N LEU A 349 -35.52 19.15 -31.50
CA LEU A 349 -34.16 19.67 -31.69
C LEU A 349 -33.40 19.76 -30.35
N ILE A 350 -32.18 19.24 -30.30
CA ILE A 350 -31.33 19.17 -29.10
C ILE A 350 -29.98 19.85 -29.35
N THR A 351 -29.53 20.65 -28.38
CA THR A 351 -28.22 21.32 -28.40
C THR A 351 -27.42 21.16 -27.10
N GLN A 352 -28.07 20.68 -26.03
CA GLN A 352 -27.54 20.70 -24.66
C GLN A 352 -27.74 19.36 -23.95
N PHE A 353 -26.82 19.02 -23.04
CA PHE A 353 -26.82 17.76 -22.30
C PHE A 353 -28.05 17.59 -21.41
N ILE A 354 -28.45 18.62 -20.66
CA ILE A 354 -29.57 18.53 -19.69
C ILE A 354 -30.83 17.97 -20.34
N ARG A 355 -31.20 18.46 -21.54
CA ARG A 355 -32.39 18.00 -22.24
C ARG A 355 -32.22 16.60 -22.85
N LEU A 356 -31.02 16.28 -23.34
CA LEU A 356 -30.70 14.94 -23.82
C LEU A 356 -30.85 13.92 -22.69
N ASP A 357 -30.26 14.23 -21.53
CA ASP A 357 -30.28 13.43 -20.31
C ASP A 357 -31.71 13.18 -19.82
N ASP A 358 -32.57 14.20 -19.78
CA ASP A 358 -33.98 14.04 -19.42
C ASP A 358 -34.70 13.03 -20.32
N ILE A 359 -34.42 13.08 -21.63
CA ILE A 359 -35.03 12.17 -22.60
C ILE A 359 -34.50 10.76 -22.38
N LEU A 360 -33.20 10.58 -22.20
CA LEU A 360 -32.60 9.27 -21.92
C LEU A 360 -33.14 8.68 -20.62
N ASP A 361 -33.10 9.43 -19.53
CA ASP A 361 -33.54 8.99 -18.20
C ASP A 361 -35.02 8.61 -18.16
N SER A 362 -35.86 9.27 -18.97
CA SER A 362 -37.30 8.97 -19.08
C SER A 362 -37.62 7.78 -20.00
N ASN A 363 -36.65 7.32 -20.80
CA ASN A 363 -36.82 6.26 -21.79
C ASN A 363 -35.97 5.02 -21.51
N VAL A 364 -35.42 4.83 -20.31
CA VAL A 364 -34.69 3.61 -19.92
C VAL A 364 -35.52 2.35 -20.26
N GLY A 365 -34.91 1.44 -21.01
CA GLY A 365 -35.54 0.21 -21.53
C GLY A 365 -36.45 0.40 -22.74
N ASN A 366 -36.57 1.62 -23.27
CA ASN A 366 -37.34 1.95 -24.48
C ASN A 366 -36.41 2.42 -25.61
N THR A 367 -36.95 2.47 -26.82
CA THR A 367 -36.24 2.96 -28.01
C THR A 367 -36.49 4.44 -28.23
N ILE A 368 -35.43 5.18 -28.56
CA ILE A 368 -35.49 6.58 -29.01
C ILE A 368 -35.09 6.68 -30.48
N LYS A 369 -35.61 7.70 -31.15
CA LYS A 369 -35.27 8.02 -32.54
C LYS A 369 -34.34 9.22 -32.59
N LEU A 370 -33.14 9.04 -33.13
CA LEU A 370 -32.14 10.09 -33.30
C LEU A 370 -32.07 10.51 -34.76
N LEU A 371 -32.00 11.82 -34.99
CA LEU A 371 -31.59 12.39 -36.28
C LEU A 371 -30.20 12.99 -36.07
N ILE A 372 -29.23 12.49 -36.82
CA ILE A 372 -27.84 12.94 -36.80
C ILE A 372 -27.42 13.42 -38.18
N GLN A 373 -26.37 14.23 -38.24
CA GLN A 373 -25.75 14.66 -39.48
C GLN A 373 -24.34 14.10 -39.59
N ARG A 374 -24.13 13.22 -40.58
CA ARG A 374 -22.85 12.56 -40.89
C ARG A 374 -22.32 13.07 -42.23
N GLY A 375 -21.24 13.85 -42.21
CA GLY A 375 -20.63 14.37 -43.45
C GLY A 375 -21.61 15.12 -44.37
N GLY A 376 -22.61 15.81 -43.79
CA GLY A 376 -23.64 16.54 -44.54
C GLY A 376 -24.88 15.75 -44.92
N GLN A 377 -24.96 14.46 -44.55
CA GLN A 377 -26.14 13.63 -44.79
C GLN A 377 -26.95 13.44 -43.51
N ASP A 378 -28.27 13.55 -43.63
CA ASP A 378 -29.20 13.28 -42.55
C ASP A 378 -29.39 11.77 -42.41
N ILE A 379 -29.07 11.24 -41.22
CA ILE A 379 -29.23 9.82 -40.89
C ILE A 379 -30.19 9.72 -39.70
N GLU A 380 -31.24 8.93 -39.86
CA GLU A 380 -32.13 8.57 -38.75
C GLU A 380 -31.76 7.20 -38.22
N VAL A 381 -31.59 7.09 -36.90
CA VAL A 381 -31.27 5.82 -36.22
C VAL A 381 -32.20 5.60 -35.04
N GLU A 382 -32.52 4.34 -34.77
CA GLU A 382 -33.28 3.90 -33.61
C GLU A 382 -32.34 3.20 -32.61
N ILE A 383 -32.32 3.70 -31.38
CA ILE A 383 -31.40 3.23 -30.34
C ILE A 383 -32.19 2.91 -29.07
N GLU A 384 -31.91 1.74 -28.50
CA GLU A 384 -32.44 1.35 -27.19
C GLU A 384 -31.66 2.07 -26.10
N VAL A 385 -32.37 2.68 -25.16
CA VAL A 385 -31.76 3.34 -24.01
C VAL A 385 -31.51 2.31 -22.92
N GLY A 386 -30.23 2.08 -22.62
CA GLY A 386 -29.80 1.20 -21.54
C GLY A 386 -29.98 1.83 -20.15
N ASP A 387 -29.81 1.02 -19.13
CA ASP A 387 -29.82 1.44 -17.72
C ASP A 387 -28.37 1.47 -17.20
N LEU A 388 -27.87 2.65 -16.87
CA LEU A 388 -26.51 2.84 -16.37
C LEU A 388 -26.26 2.08 -15.07
N HIS A 389 -27.26 1.93 -14.21
CA HIS A 389 -27.11 1.22 -12.94
C HIS A 389 -26.84 -0.27 -13.15
N LYS A 390 -27.27 -0.86 -14.27
CA LYS A 390 -27.04 -2.29 -14.60
C LYS A 390 -25.64 -2.57 -15.14
N ILE A 391 -24.94 -1.56 -15.65
CA ILE A 391 -23.57 -1.68 -16.18
C ILE A 391 -22.55 -0.97 -15.29
N THR A 392 -22.97 -0.55 -14.10
CA THR A 392 -22.13 -0.01 -13.04
C THR A 392 -21.99 -1.11 -11.97
N PRO A 393 -20.77 -1.56 -11.67
CA PRO A 393 -20.58 -2.62 -10.68
C PRO A 393 -21.17 -2.25 -9.31
N ASP A 394 -21.92 -3.18 -8.73
CA ASP A 394 -22.53 -3.08 -7.40
C ASP A 394 -22.15 -4.28 -6.51
N ARG A 395 -21.28 -5.15 -7.01
CA ARG A 395 -20.78 -6.35 -6.34
C ARG A 395 -19.35 -6.64 -6.75
N PHE A 396 -18.60 -7.28 -5.87
CA PHE A 396 -17.29 -7.85 -6.19
C PHE A 396 -17.07 -9.17 -5.46
N VAL A 397 -16.16 -9.99 -5.99
CA VAL A 397 -15.73 -11.22 -5.34
C VAL A 397 -14.27 -11.11 -4.94
N SER A 398 -13.97 -11.46 -3.69
CA SER A 398 -12.61 -11.62 -3.20
C SER A 398 -12.26 -13.10 -3.12
N VAL A 399 -11.17 -13.50 -3.76
CA VAL A 399 -10.65 -14.87 -3.76
C VAL A 399 -9.15 -14.88 -3.97
N ALA A 400 -8.44 -15.72 -3.23
CA ALA A 400 -6.99 -15.89 -3.33
C ALA A 400 -6.19 -14.58 -3.23
N GLY A 401 -6.66 -13.67 -2.36
CA GLY A 401 -6.03 -12.38 -2.08
C GLY A 401 -6.29 -11.26 -3.09
N ALA A 402 -7.08 -11.49 -4.15
CA ALA A 402 -7.47 -10.47 -5.13
C ALA A 402 -8.98 -10.23 -5.15
N SER A 403 -9.40 -9.08 -5.70
CA SER A 403 -10.80 -8.67 -5.82
C SER A 403 -11.19 -8.44 -7.29
N PHE A 404 -12.39 -8.91 -7.65
CA PHE A 404 -12.88 -8.98 -9.03
C PHE A 404 -14.30 -8.44 -9.15
N HIS A 405 -14.58 -7.64 -10.18
CA HIS A 405 -15.93 -7.22 -10.54
C HIS A 405 -16.11 -7.18 -12.06
N GLU A 406 -17.33 -6.89 -12.52
CA GLU A 406 -17.61 -6.69 -13.94
C GLU A 406 -16.96 -5.39 -14.44
N LEU A 407 -16.43 -5.35 -15.66
CA LEU A 407 -15.85 -4.12 -16.21
C LEU A 407 -16.90 -3.00 -16.23
N SER A 408 -16.61 -1.89 -15.55
CA SER A 408 -17.53 -0.75 -15.44
C SER A 408 -17.59 0.06 -16.72
N TYR A 409 -18.68 0.81 -16.91
CA TYR A 409 -18.78 1.77 -18.00
C TYR A 409 -17.71 2.87 -17.94
N GLN A 410 -17.30 3.31 -16.73
CA GLN A 410 -16.23 4.30 -16.56
C GLN A 410 -14.92 3.81 -17.16
N GLN A 411 -14.49 2.61 -16.77
CA GLN A 411 -13.27 1.99 -17.31
C GLN A 411 -13.42 1.69 -18.81
N ALA A 412 -14.56 1.12 -19.22
CA ALA A 412 -14.80 0.78 -20.61
C ALA A 412 -14.77 2.02 -21.54
N ARG A 413 -15.35 3.13 -21.08
CA ARG A 413 -15.33 4.42 -21.78
C ARG A 413 -13.93 4.96 -21.93
N LEU A 414 -13.14 4.97 -20.85
CA LEU A 414 -11.79 5.52 -20.83
C LEU A 414 -10.88 4.84 -21.87
N TYR A 415 -11.09 3.54 -22.11
CA TYR A 415 -10.29 2.75 -23.05
C TYR A 415 -11.00 2.43 -24.37
N ALA A 416 -12.20 2.99 -24.60
CA ALA A 416 -13.04 2.73 -25.77
C ALA A 416 -13.27 1.23 -26.05
N VAL A 417 -13.61 0.46 -25.01
CA VAL A 417 -13.90 -0.98 -25.08
C VAL A 417 -15.35 -1.30 -24.75
N ALA A 418 -15.78 -2.53 -25.05
CA ALA A 418 -17.10 -3.01 -24.69
C ALA A 418 -17.23 -3.16 -23.17
N VAL A 419 -18.38 -2.81 -22.60
CA VAL A 419 -18.67 -2.89 -21.16
C VAL A 419 -18.93 -4.35 -20.74
N LYS A 420 -17.87 -5.18 -20.76
CA LYS A 420 -17.94 -6.62 -20.43
C LYS A 420 -16.59 -7.16 -19.96
N GLY A 421 -16.63 -8.30 -19.29
CA GLY A 421 -15.44 -9.00 -18.80
C GLY A 421 -15.24 -8.86 -17.29
N VAL A 422 -14.29 -9.62 -16.78
CA VAL A 422 -13.95 -9.66 -15.35
C VAL A 422 -12.74 -8.77 -15.11
N TYR A 423 -12.97 -7.62 -14.50
CA TYR A 423 -11.97 -6.64 -14.14
C TYR A 423 -11.32 -7.00 -12.79
N VAL A 424 -10.00 -6.86 -12.72
CA VAL A 424 -9.24 -7.00 -11.48
C VAL A 424 -8.98 -5.61 -10.91
N CYS A 425 -9.70 -5.25 -9.85
CA CYS A 425 -9.55 -3.94 -9.20
C CYS A 425 -8.33 -3.88 -8.29
N GLU A 426 -7.90 -5.01 -7.76
CA GLU A 426 -6.76 -5.11 -6.85
C GLU A 426 -5.93 -6.36 -7.21
N SER A 427 -4.81 -6.15 -7.89
CA SER A 427 -3.92 -7.25 -8.32
C SER A 427 -3.02 -7.72 -7.17
N ALA A 428 -3.63 -8.43 -6.21
CA ALA A 428 -2.96 -8.95 -5.04
C ALA A 428 -2.99 -10.49 -4.97
N GLY A 429 -2.30 -11.05 -3.96
CA GLY A 429 -2.23 -12.49 -3.72
C GLY A 429 -1.81 -13.30 -4.95
N SER A 430 -2.60 -14.32 -5.30
CA SER A 430 -2.36 -15.23 -6.43
C SER A 430 -2.49 -14.58 -7.80
N PHE A 431 -3.18 -13.45 -7.91
CA PHE A 431 -3.49 -12.75 -9.16
C PHE A 431 -2.72 -11.43 -9.30
N ARG A 432 -1.58 -11.35 -8.62
CA ARG A 432 -0.60 -10.30 -8.88
C ARG A 432 0.08 -10.55 -10.22
N PHE A 433 -0.34 -9.78 -11.22
CA PHE A 433 0.20 -9.82 -12.57
C PHE A 433 1.47 -8.95 -12.65
N ASP A 434 1.69 -8.24 -13.77
CA ASP A 434 2.87 -7.39 -13.96
C ASP A 434 2.85 -6.18 -12.99
N ASN A 435 3.87 -5.31 -13.04
CA ASN A 435 4.08 -4.18 -12.12
C ASN A 435 2.96 -3.12 -12.01
N THR A 436 1.81 -3.31 -12.67
CA THR A 436 0.65 -2.40 -12.55
C THR A 436 -0.44 -3.03 -11.67
N ASP A 437 -0.87 -2.28 -10.66
CA ASP A 437 -1.80 -2.77 -9.63
C ASP A 437 -3.26 -2.89 -10.10
N ASN A 438 -3.60 -2.32 -11.26
CA ASN A 438 -4.96 -2.29 -11.82
C ASN A 438 -4.96 -2.36 -13.37
N GLY A 439 -6.16 -2.38 -13.96
CA GLY A 439 -6.32 -2.31 -15.42
C GLY A 439 -6.40 -3.66 -16.14
N TRP A 440 -6.46 -4.77 -15.41
CA TRP A 440 -6.43 -6.12 -15.97
C TRP A 440 -7.82 -6.69 -16.18
N ILE A 441 -8.03 -7.34 -17.33
CA ILE A 441 -9.23 -8.14 -17.61
C ILE A 441 -8.84 -9.60 -17.77
N VAL A 442 -9.41 -10.46 -16.92
CA VAL A 442 -9.22 -11.91 -17.00
C VAL A 442 -9.99 -12.46 -18.20
N GLN A 443 -9.32 -13.26 -19.04
CA GLN A 443 -9.90 -13.88 -20.22
C GLN A 443 -10.23 -15.35 -19.97
N THR A 444 -9.28 -16.08 -19.38
CA THR A 444 -9.46 -17.49 -19.01
C THR A 444 -8.80 -17.80 -17.69
N VAL A 445 -9.43 -18.69 -16.92
CA VAL A 445 -8.82 -19.33 -15.75
C VAL A 445 -8.88 -20.84 -15.96
N ASP A 446 -7.75 -21.52 -15.81
CA ASP A 446 -7.63 -22.97 -16.00
C ASP A 446 -8.21 -23.43 -17.36
N HIS A 447 -7.82 -22.72 -18.42
CA HIS A 447 -8.29 -22.95 -19.80
C HIS A 447 -9.80 -22.76 -20.05
N LYS A 448 -10.58 -22.31 -19.05
CA LYS A 448 -12.00 -22.00 -19.17
C LYS A 448 -12.19 -20.49 -19.36
N LYS A 449 -13.02 -20.10 -20.33
CA LYS A 449 -13.36 -18.68 -20.56
C LYS A 449 -14.18 -18.13 -19.39
N VAL A 450 -13.90 -16.88 -19.02
CA VAL A 450 -14.60 -16.16 -17.95
C VAL A 450 -15.14 -14.82 -18.48
N PRO A 451 -16.23 -14.82 -19.26
CA PRO A 451 -16.76 -13.60 -19.87
C PRO A 451 -17.44 -12.65 -18.88
N ASP A 452 -17.85 -13.15 -17.71
CA ASP A 452 -18.59 -12.45 -16.67
C ASP A 452 -18.19 -12.96 -15.28
N LEU A 453 -18.58 -12.21 -14.24
CA LEU A 453 -18.21 -12.49 -12.86
C LEU A 453 -18.82 -13.81 -12.35
N ASP A 454 -20.04 -14.15 -12.78
CA ASP A 454 -20.68 -15.40 -12.36
C ASP A 454 -19.97 -16.64 -12.90
N THR A 455 -19.54 -16.61 -14.16
CA THR A 455 -18.74 -17.68 -14.75
C THR A 455 -17.38 -17.78 -14.05
N PHE A 456 -16.74 -16.65 -13.74
CA PHE A 456 -15.50 -16.63 -12.96
C PHE A 456 -15.68 -17.29 -11.59
N ILE A 457 -16.74 -16.95 -10.85
CA ILE A 457 -17.08 -17.56 -9.57
C ILE A 457 -17.18 -19.08 -9.71
N GLN A 458 -17.93 -19.59 -10.70
CA GLN A 458 -18.10 -21.04 -10.89
C GLN A 458 -16.78 -21.74 -11.22
N VAL A 459 -15.93 -21.11 -12.03
CA VAL A 459 -14.60 -21.65 -12.35
C VAL A 459 -13.72 -21.70 -11.10
N MET A 460 -13.68 -20.63 -10.31
CA MET A 460 -12.86 -20.57 -9.08
C MET A 460 -13.33 -21.55 -8.01
N LYS A 461 -14.64 -21.83 -7.88
CA LYS A 461 -15.14 -22.88 -6.96
C LYS A 461 -14.61 -24.26 -7.28
N ALA A 462 -14.30 -24.54 -8.55
CA ALA A 462 -13.84 -25.84 -9.00
C ALA A 462 -12.32 -26.04 -8.86
N ILE A 463 -11.56 -25.00 -8.49
CA ILE A 463 -10.10 -25.05 -8.40
C ILE A 463 -9.68 -25.41 -6.97
N PRO A 464 -8.91 -26.50 -6.78
CA PRO A 464 -8.31 -26.86 -5.50
C PRO A 464 -7.37 -25.79 -4.95
N ASP A 465 -7.29 -25.71 -3.63
CA ASP A 465 -6.21 -24.99 -2.97
C ASP A 465 -4.84 -25.51 -3.44
N ARG A 466 -3.85 -24.61 -3.51
CA ARG A 466 -2.47 -24.86 -3.95
C ARG A 466 -2.31 -25.35 -5.39
N ALA A 467 -3.39 -25.33 -6.18
CA ALA A 467 -3.34 -25.65 -7.60
C ALA A 467 -2.55 -24.56 -8.36
N ARG A 468 -1.80 -25.00 -9.38
CA ARG A 468 -1.17 -24.08 -10.35
C ARG A 468 -2.00 -24.11 -11.63
N VAL A 469 -2.63 -22.99 -11.95
CA VAL A 469 -3.54 -22.87 -13.10
C VAL A 469 -3.03 -21.85 -14.09
N VAL A 470 -3.29 -22.08 -15.38
CA VAL A 470 -2.97 -21.11 -16.42
C VAL A 470 -4.05 -20.03 -16.43
N VAL A 471 -3.62 -18.78 -16.27
CA VAL A 471 -4.49 -17.60 -16.35
C VAL A 471 -4.05 -16.79 -17.56
N THR A 472 -5.02 -16.42 -18.41
CA THR A 472 -4.78 -15.48 -19.49
C THR A 472 -5.55 -14.20 -19.23
N TYR A 473 -4.91 -13.07 -19.51
CA TYR A 473 -5.42 -11.75 -19.17
C TYR A 473 -4.91 -10.71 -20.17
N LYS A 474 -5.58 -9.56 -20.22
CA LYS A 474 -5.20 -8.41 -21.05
C LYS A 474 -5.20 -7.15 -20.22
N HIS A 475 -4.36 -6.18 -20.60
CA HIS A 475 -4.40 -4.85 -20.01
C HIS A 475 -5.35 -3.97 -20.82
N LEU A 476 -6.12 -3.10 -20.16
CA LEU A 476 -7.03 -2.19 -20.84
C LEU A 476 -6.34 -1.20 -21.80
N ARG A 477 -5.08 -0.83 -21.52
CA ARG A 477 -4.22 -0.02 -22.42
C ARG A 477 -3.66 -0.78 -23.62
N ASP A 478 -3.59 -2.10 -23.53
CA ASP A 478 -3.06 -2.95 -24.60
C ASP A 478 -3.90 -4.22 -24.72
N LEU A 479 -4.94 -4.11 -25.54
CA LEU A 479 -5.85 -5.21 -25.84
C LEU A 479 -5.29 -6.15 -26.92
N HIS A 480 -4.18 -5.79 -27.56
CA HIS A 480 -3.56 -6.60 -28.61
C HIS A 480 -2.71 -7.71 -27.99
N THR A 481 -2.07 -7.44 -26.86
CA THR A 481 -1.23 -8.41 -26.15
C THR A 481 -2.08 -9.26 -25.21
N LEU A 482 -2.12 -10.57 -25.47
CA LEU A 482 -2.65 -11.56 -24.54
C LEU A 482 -1.53 -12.06 -23.64
N ASN A 483 -1.57 -11.70 -22.36
CA ASN A 483 -0.64 -12.20 -21.37
C ASN A 483 -1.09 -13.56 -20.85
N THR A 484 -0.12 -14.43 -20.57
CA THR A 484 -0.35 -15.76 -20.01
C THR A 484 0.60 -15.98 -18.85
N THR A 485 0.06 -16.32 -17.69
CA THR A 485 0.84 -16.64 -16.49
C THR A 485 0.33 -17.92 -15.84
N VAL A 486 1.15 -18.51 -14.98
CA VAL A 486 0.75 -19.62 -14.11
C VAL A 486 0.52 -19.06 -12.72
N ALA A 487 -0.73 -19.01 -12.29
CA ALA A 487 -1.11 -18.57 -10.95
C ALA A 487 -1.10 -19.75 -9.98
N TYR A 488 -0.44 -19.60 -8.83
CA TYR A 488 -0.57 -20.51 -7.69
C TYR A 488 -1.75 -20.05 -6.85
N ILE A 489 -2.83 -20.83 -6.83
CA ILE A 489 -4.08 -20.49 -6.15
C ILE A 489 -3.96 -20.78 -4.67
N ASP A 490 -3.77 -19.74 -3.88
CA ASP A 490 -3.68 -19.79 -2.42
C ASP A 490 -5.05 -19.51 -1.83
N ARG A 491 -5.65 -20.55 -1.24
CA ARG A 491 -6.90 -20.45 -0.50
C ARG A 491 -6.75 -20.95 0.93
N HIS A 492 -5.55 -21.24 1.43
CA HIS A 492 -5.38 -21.57 2.86
C HIS A 492 -5.12 -20.32 3.71
N TRP A 493 -4.54 -19.26 3.15
CA TRP A 493 -4.39 -17.97 3.84
C TRP A 493 -5.65 -17.09 3.73
N ALA A 494 -6.36 -17.14 2.59
CA ALA A 494 -7.68 -16.54 2.37
C ALA A 494 -8.69 -17.63 2.01
N SER A 495 -9.22 -18.29 3.04
CA SER A 495 -10.07 -19.48 2.91
C SER A 495 -11.43 -19.19 2.30
N LYS A 496 -12.03 -18.07 2.70
CA LYS A 496 -13.37 -17.74 2.26
C LYS A 496 -13.30 -17.06 0.90
N MET A 497 -14.06 -17.59 -0.06
CA MET A 497 -14.37 -16.85 -1.28
C MET A 497 -15.59 -16.00 -0.98
N LYS A 498 -15.42 -14.68 -0.91
CA LYS A 498 -16.46 -13.77 -0.44
C LYS A 498 -17.06 -13.01 -1.60
N LEU A 499 -18.40 -12.96 -1.67
CA LEU A 499 -19.13 -12.02 -2.50
C LEU A 499 -19.57 -10.86 -1.63
N ALA A 500 -19.17 -9.65 -1.97
CA ALA A 500 -19.69 -8.44 -1.38
C ALA A 500 -20.72 -7.83 -2.34
N VAL A 501 -21.90 -7.48 -1.83
CA VAL A 501 -22.97 -6.82 -2.59
C VAL A 501 -23.36 -5.53 -1.90
N ARG A 502 -23.49 -4.45 -2.68
CA ARG A 502 -23.89 -3.14 -2.17
C ARG A 502 -25.31 -3.19 -1.63
N ASN A 503 -25.50 -2.71 -0.40
CA ASN A 503 -26.82 -2.52 0.21
C ASN A 503 -27.08 -1.03 0.44
N ASP A 504 -27.81 -0.42 -0.48
CA ASP A 504 -28.13 1.02 -0.43
C ASP A 504 -29.22 1.36 0.61
N GLU A 505 -29.86 0.37 1.25
CA GLU A 505 -30.80 0.58 2.37
C GLU A 505 -30.09 0.72 3.71
N THR A 506 -29.12 -0.16 3.98
CA THR A 506 -28.33 -0.17 5.22
C THR A 506 -27.10 0.73 5.12
N GLY A 507 -26.64 1.01 3.90
CA GLY A 507 -25.44 1.80 3.63
C GLY A 507 -24.13 1.02 3.73
N VAL A 508 -24.20 -0.29 4.00
CA VAL A 508 -23.05 -1.19 4.06
C VAL A 508 -23.00 -2.12 2.85
N TRP A 509 -21.92 -2.88 2.73
CA TRP A 509 -21.83 -3.97 1.77
C TRP A 509 -22.02 -5.29 2.51
N ASP A 510 -22.97 -6.09 2.03
CA ASP A 510 -23.30 -7.38 2.62
C ASP A 510 -22.34 -8.44 2.08
N PHE A 511 -21.65 -9.15 2.98
CA PHE A 511 -20.75 -10.23 2.60
C PHE A 511 -21.47 -11.58 2.63
N THR A 512 -21.20 -12.40 1.63
CA THR A 512 -21.68 -13.78 1.55
C THR A 512 -20.51 -14.71 1.27
N ASP A 513 -20.36 -15.74 2.10
CA ASP A 513 -19.42 -16.83 1.84
C ASP A 513 -19.92 -17.71 0.68
N LEU A 514 -19.13 -17.78 -0.39
CA LEU A 514 -19.42 -18.58 -1.57
C LEU A 514 -18.89 -20.02 -1.47
N GLY A 515 -18.13 -20.35 -0.43
CA GLY A 515 -17.71 -21.70 -0.09
C GLY A 515 -16.23 -21.84 0.27
N ASP A 516 -15.96 -22.88 1.07
CA ASP A 516 -14.63 -23.28 1.51
C ASP A 516 -13.74 -23.76 0.35
N PRO A 517 -12.41 -23.75 0.53
CA PRO A 517 -11.49 -24.26 -0.48
C PRO A 517 -11.63 -25.78 -0.65
N LEU A 518 -11.57 -26.22 -1.90
CA LEU A 518 -11.38 -27.64 -2.19
C LEU A 518 -9.99 -28.07 -1.70
N PRO A 519 -9.85 -29.28 -1.11
CA PRO A 519 -8.59 -29.73 -0.54
C PRO A 519 -7.50 -29.82 -1.62
N PRO A 520 -6.24 -29.54 -1.27
CA PRO A 520 -5.14 -29.57 -2.22
C PRO A 520 -4.97 -30.97 -2.83
N VAL A 521 -4.65 -31.00 -4.13
CA VAL A 521 -4.35 -32.27 -4.82
C VAL A 521 -3.03 -32.81 -4.28
N PRO A 522 -2.96 -34.08 -3.82
CA PRO A 522 -1.73 -34.65 -3.33
C PRO A 522 -0.60 -34.55 -4.36
N PRO A 523 0.59 -34.06 -3.99
CA PRO A 523 1.68 -33.93 -4.93
C PRO A 523 2.14 -35.31 -5.39
N THR A 524 2.43 -35.41 -6.68
CA THR A 524 2.95 -36.63 -7.30
C THR A 524 4.45 -36.51 -7.53
N ARG A 525 5.18 -37.62 -7.36
CA ARG A 525 6.61 -37.68 -7.70
C ARG A 525 6.85 -37.30 -9.16
N ARG A 526 7.84 -36.45 -9.42
CA ARG A 526 8.21 -35.97 -10.76
C ARG A 526 9.70 -36.17 -11.05
N SER A 527 10.03 -36.40 -12.31
CA SER A 527 11.41 -36.58 -12.78
C SER A 527 11.92 -35.39 -13.57
N ALA A 528 13.19 -35.05 -13.37
CA ALA A 528 13.86 -33.97 -14.09
C ALA A 528 15.38 -34.19 -14.13
N SER A 529 16.04 -33.50 -15.06
CA SER A 529 17.50 -33.51 -15.20
C SER A 529 18.04 -32.10 -15.00
N PHE A 530 19.16 -31.99 -14.30
CA PHE A 530 19.87 -30.73 -14.13
C PHE A 530 20.57 -30.33 -15.43
N ILE A 531 20.74 -29.03 -15.62
CA ILE A 531 21.61 -28.50 -16.67
C ILE A 531 23.06 -28.97 -16.46
N GLU A 532 23.80 -29.13 -17.56
CA GLU A 532 25.23 -29.37 -17.54
C GLU A 532 25.95 -28.08 -17.93
N LEU A 533 26.96 -27.68 -17.14
CA LEU A 533 27.81 -26.54 -17.48
C LEU A 533 28.97 -27.01 -18.35
N ASP A 534 28.86 -26.73 -19.64
CA ASP A 534 29.92 -26.98 -20.60
C ASP A 534 31.16 -26.12 -20.31
N HIS A 535 32.35 -26.68 -20.56
CA HIS A 535 33.65 -25.98 -20.50
C HIS A 535 34.04 -25.40 -19.12
N MET A 536 33.51 -25.96 -18.02
CA MET A 536 33.95 -25.57 -16.68
C MET A 536 35.38 -26.04 -16.39
N PRO A 537 36.27 -25.16 -15.85
CA PRO A 537 37.65 -25.52 -15.55
C PRO A 537 37.78 -26.58 -14.45
N HIS A 538 36.76 -26.73 -13.60
CA HIS A 538 36.73 -27.67 -12.49
C HIS A 538 35.42 -28.47 -12.45
N PRO A 539 35.45 -29.80 -12.68
CA PRO A 539 34.26 -30.64 -12.69
C PRO A 539 33.46 -30.64 -11.38
N GLY A 540 34.14 -30.50 -10.23
CA GLY A 540 33.48 -30.45 -8.92
C GLY A 540 32.57 -29.23 -8.75
N ILE A 541 32.92 -28.09 -9.36
CA ILE A 541 32.10 -26.88 -9.35
C ILE A 541 30.87 -27.05 -10.26
N ALA A 542 31.03 -27.72 -11.41
CA ALA A 542 29.92 -28.01 -12.31
C ALA A 542 28.88 -28.94 -11.66
N ASP A 543 29.33 -29.94 -10.91
CA ASP A 543 28.45 -30.89 -10.22
C ASP A 543 27.64 -30.25 -9.07
N LEU A 544 28.09 -29.10 -8.54
CA LEU A 544 27.43 -28.36 -7.45
C LEU A 544 26.07 -27.76 -7.86
N ILE A 545 25.79 -27.60 -9.15
CA ILE A 545 24.45 -27.23 -9.64
C ILE A 545 23.37 -28.18 -9.15
N ARG A 546 23.71 -29.46 -8.94
CA ARG A 546 22.79 -30.48 -8.41
C ARG A 546 22.43 -30.26 -6.95
N SER A 547 23.09 -29.32 -6.28
CA SER A 547 22.81 -28.88 -4.92
C SER A 547 22.10 -27.53 -4.86
N PHE A 548 21.72 -26.94 -5.99
CA PHE A 548 21.01 -25.68 -6.03
C PHE A 548 19.52 -25.85 -6.32
N VAL A 549 18.72 -25.05 -5.62
CA VAL A 549 17.27 -25.02 -5.76
C VAL A 549 16.78 -23.58 -5.72
N HIS A 550 15.82 -23.25 -6.57
CA HIS A 550 15.21 -21.93 -6.55
C HIS A 550 14.09 -21.90 -5.51
N ILE A 551 14.13 -20.93 -4.61
CA ILE A 551 13.15 -20.77 -3.55
C ILE A 551 12.32 -19.52 -3.81
N ASN A 552 11.00 -19.68 -3.78
CA ASN A 552 10.04 -18.57 -3.76
C ASN A 552 9.29 -18.61 -2.43
N CYS A 553 9.22 -17.47 -1.75
CA CYS A 553 8.60 -17.27 -0.46
C CYS A 553 7.49 -16.22 -0.60
N THR A 554 6.28 -16.56 -0.19
CA THR A 554 5.11 -15.66 -0.19
C THR A 554 4.60 -15.54 1.24
N MET A 555 4.34 -14.32 1.69
CA MET A 555 3.92 -14.00 3.05
C MET A 555 2.52 -13.35 3.02
N PRO A 556 1.53 -13.90 3.73
CA PRO A 556 0.16 -13.38 3.71
C PRO A 556 -0.01 -12.08 4.52
N LEU A 557 0.89 -11.81 5.47
CA LEU A 557 0.85 -10.63 6.33
C LEU A 557 2.23 -10.00 6.46
N LYS A 558 2.28 -8.67 6.57
CA LYS A 558 3.51 -7.94 6.87
C LYS A 558 3.83 -8.01 8.36
N LEU A 559 4.80 -8.85 8.70
CA LEU A 559 5.35 -8.95 10.06
C LEU A 559 6.77 -8.40 10.13
N ASP A 560 7.20 -8.06 11.35
CA ASP A 560 8.59 -7.74 11.70
C ASP A 560 9.23 -6.63 10.85
N GLY A 561 8.43 -5.62 10.46
CA GLY A 561 8.86 -4.49 9.63
C GLY A 561 9.33 -4.89 8.23
N PHE A 562 9.05 -6.11 7.77
CA PHE A 562 9.49 -6.59 6.47
C PHE A 562 8.66 -5.94 5.36
N PRO A 563 9.29 -5.38 4.31
CA PRO A 563 8.64 -4.46 3.37
C PRO A 563 7.85 -5.14 2.26
N LYS A 564 8.15 -6.42 1.96
CA LYS A 564 7.60 -7.14 0.79
C LYS A 564 6.82 -8.38 1.18
N ASN A 565 5.77 -8.69 0.43
CA ASN A 565 4.96 -9.90 0.59
C ASN A 565 5.48 -11.11 -0.21
N ARG A 566 6.40 -10.91 -1.16
CA ARG A 566 7.00 -11.99 -1.97
C ARG A 566 8.50 -11.79 -2.17
N ARG A 567 9.28 -12.86 -2.02
CA ARG A 567 10.73 -12.87 -2.24
C ARG A 567 11.16 -14.18 -2.88
N TRP A 568 12.23 -14.14 -3.66
CA TRP A 568 12.82 -15.34 -4.22
C TRP A 568 14.35 -15.29 -4.14
N GLY A 569 14.99 -16.44 -4.07
CA GLY A 569 16.44 -16.55 -4.04
C GLY A 569 16.92 -17.99 -4.21
N MET A 570 18.23 -18.16 -4.30
CA MET A 570 18.83 -19.49 -4.41
C MET A 570 19.04 -20.12 -3.04
N GLY A 571 18.65 -21.39 -2.91
CA GLY A 571 18.93 -22.23 -1.76
C GLY A 571 20.02 -23.27 -2.06
N LEU A 572 20.81 -23.62 -1.05
CA LEU A 572 21.83 -24.67 -1.11
C LEU A 572 21.34 -25.93 -0.37
N VAL A 573 21.18 -27.04 -1.08
CA VAL A 573 20.84 -28.35 -0.51
C VAL A 573 22.02 -28.86 0.31
N ILE A 574 21.81 -29.03 1.60
CA ILE A 574 22.81 -29.54 2.57
C ILE A 574 22.58 -30.99 2.97
N ASP A 575 21.37 -31.52 2.75
CA ASP A 575 21.04 -32.92 2.95
C ASP A 575 19.95 -33.31 1.95
N ALA A 576 20.34 -33.96 0.84
CA ALA A 576 19.42 -34.36 -0.22
C ALA A 576 18.48 -35.50 0.20
N GLU A 577 18.91 -36.37 1.13
CA GLU A 577 18.07 -37.48 1.63
C GLU A 577 16.95 -36.98 2.54
N LYS A 578 17.21 -35.91 3.30
CA LYS A 578 16.20 -35.27 4.17
C LYS A 578 15.51 -34.06 3.56
N GLY A 579 15.96 -33.60 2.40
CA GLY A 579 15.46 -32.42 1.71
C GLY A 579 15.78 -31.09 2.42
N LEU A 580 16.92 -30.98 3.12
CA LEU A 580 17.29 -29.77 3.86
C LEU A 580 18.05 -28.77 2.96
N VAL A 581 17.67 -27.49 3.06
CA VAL A 581 18.20 -26.41 2.22
C VAL A 581 18.53 -25.18 3.08
N LEU A 582 19.71 -24.58 2.87
CA LEU A 582 20.11 -23.30 3.44
C LEU A 582 19.70 -22.14 2.52
N ILE A 583 19.17 -21.07 3.10
CA ILE A 583 18.80 -19.85 2.37
C ILE A 583 18.94 -18.59 3.24
N SER A 584 19.01 -17.40 2.63
CA SER A 584 19.04 -16.11 3.34
C SER A 584 17.72 -15.80 4.06
N ARG A 585 17.82 -15.19 5.26
CA ARG A 585 16.65 -14.62 5.96
C ARG A 585 16.07 -13.39 5.26
N ALA A 586 16.79 -12.75 4.33
CA ALA A 586 16.20 -11.71 3.47
C ALA A 586 15.20 -12.26 2.43
N ILE A 587 15.15 -13.59 2.27
CA ILE A 587 14.15 -14.30 1.46
C ILE A 587 13.09 -14.96 2.35
N VAL A 588 13.50 -15.59 3.45
CA VAL A 588 12.62 -16.21 4.43
C VAL A 588 12.81 -15.52 5.79
N PRO A 589 12.14 -14.37 6.02
CA PRO A 589 12.36 -13.55 7.21
C PRO A 589 11.72 -14.14 8.48
N TYR A 590 10.54 -14.72 8.34
CA TYR A 590 9.73 -15.35 9.39
C TYR A 590 8.98 -16.58 8.83
N ASP A 591 8.32 -17.33 9.69
CA ASP A 591 7.70 -18.64 9.40
C ASP A 591 6.23 -18.58 8.95
N LEU A 592 5.52 -17.46 9.14
CA LEU A 592 4.20 -17.21 8.55
C LEU A 592 4.36 -16.96 7.02
N CYS A 593 4.65 -18.01 6.26
CA CYS A 593 4.86 -17.94 4.83
C CYS A 593 4.61 -19.27 4.10
N ASP A 594 4.38 -19.17 2.79
CA ASP A 594 4.42 -20.28 1.84
C ASP A 594 5.78 -20.33 1.17
N ILE A 595 6.40 -21.51 1.17
CA ILE A 595 7.69 -21.74 0.52
C ILE A 595 7.50 -22.73 -0.62
N THR A 596 7.89 -22.32 -1.82
CA THR A 596 7.99 -23.19 -2.99
C THR A 596 9.46 -23.43 -3.31
N VAL A 597 9.83 -24.70 -3.43
CA VAL A 597 11.16 -25.15 -3.83
C VAL A 597 11.09 -25.71 -5.25
N THR A 598 11.80 -25.06 -6.17
CA THR A 598 11.94 -25.50 -7.57
C THR A 598 13.32 -26.14 -7.76
N ILE A 599 13.32 -27.41 -8.16
CA ILE A 599 14.49 -28.28 -8.31
C ILE A 599 14.68 -28.60 -9.79
N ALA A 600 15.92 -28.45 -10.28
CA ALA A 600 16.28 -28.66 -11.69
C ALA A 600 15.36 -27.88 -12.65
N ASP A 601 14.96 -26.67 -12.26
CA ASP A 601 14.04 -25.76 -12.98
C ASP A 601 12.70 -26.38 -13.43
N SER A 602 12.35 -27.56 -12.90
CA SER A 602 11.26 -28.40 -13.45
C SER A 602 10.36 -29.02 -12.39
N ILE A 603 10.93 -29.45 -11.25
CA ILE A 603 10.16 -30.08 -10.16
C ILE A 603 9.84 -29.00 -9.14
N ILE A 604 8.56 -28.80 -8.87
CA ILE A 604 8.10 -27.81 -7.90
C ILE A 604 7.47 -28.56 -6.72
N VAL A 605 8.02 -28.36 -5.52
CA VAL A 605 7.54 -28.97 -4.27
C VAL A 605 7.39 -27.90 -3.19
N GLU A 606 6.57 -28.18 -2.19
CA GLU A 606 6.42 -27.30 -1.03
C GLU A 606 7.60 -27.44 -0.08
N GLY A 607 7.98 -26.32 0.54
CA GLY A 607 8.95 -26.24 1.61
C GLY A 607 8.31 -25.79 2.92
N LYS A 608 8.98 -26.08 4.04
CA LYS A 608 8.63 -25.58 5.37
C LYS A 608 9.88 -25.03 6.07
N VAL A 609 9.72 -23.99 6.87
CA VAL A 609 10.79 -23.47 7.73
C VAL A 609 11.07 -24.49 8.83
N VAL A 610 12.34 -24.88 8.97
CA VAL A 610 12.81 -25.75 10.06
C VAL A 610 13.51 -24.92 11.13
N PHE A 611 14.28 -23.92 10.71
CA PHE A 611 15.08 -23.11 11.61
C PHE A 611 15.34 -21.71 11.03
N LEU A 612 15.25 -20.69 11.88
CA LEU A 612 15.65 -19.31 11.58
C LEU A 612 16.79 -18.95 12.51
N HIS A 613 17.95 -18.58 11.96
CA HIS A 613 19.08 -18.23 12.79
C HIS A 613 18.93 -16.79 13.36
N PRO A 614 19.12 -16.57 14.67
CA PRO A 614 18.80 -15.28 15.32
C PRO A 614 19.75 -14.13 14.97
N LEU A 615 21.00 -14.41 14.61
CA LEU A 615 22.02 -13.37 14.35
C LEU A 615 22.63 -13.46 12.95
N GLN A 616 23.08 -14.65 12.57
CA GLN A 616 23.56 -14.96 11.23
C GLN A 616 22.38 -15.03 10.23
N ASN A 617 22.52 -14.39 9.07
CA ASN A 617 21.46 -14.11 8.09
C ASN A 617 20.98 -15.33 7.28
N TYR A 618 20.71 -16.47 7.92
CA TYR A 618 20.26 -17.68 7.22
C TYR A 618 19.10 -18.40 7.91
N ALA A 619 18.38 -19.16 7.10
CA ALA A 619 17.31 -20.06 7.47
C ALA A 619 17.61 -21.45 6.92
N ILE A 620 17.09 -22.49 7.58
CA ILE A 620 17.04 -23.85 7.07
C ILE A 620 15.58 -24.18 6.77
N ILE A 621 15.32 -24.59 5.53
CA ILE A 621 14.01 -25.05 5.08
C ILE A 621 14.09 -26.53 4.71
N LYS A 622 12.93 -27.19 4.66
CA LYS A 622 12.81 -28.60 4.30
C LYS A 622 11.75 -28.80 3.23
N TYR A 623 12.08 -29.53 2.17
CA TYR A 623 11.12 -30.07 1.21
C TYR A 623 10.99 -31.60 1.37
N ASP A 624 10.00 -32.21 0.72
CA ASP A 624 9.84 -33.67 0.69
C ASP A 624 10.63 -34.29 -0.49
N PRO A 625 11.76 -34.98 -0.24
CA PRO A 625 12.56 -35.57 -1.30
C PRO A 625 11.89 -36.77 -1.98
N SER A 626 10.87 -37.40 -1.37
CA SER A 626 10.15 -38.52 -1.99
C SER A 626 9.36 -38.11 -3.25
N LEU A 627 9.07 -36.81 -3.38
CA LEU A 627 8.40 -36.21 -4.53
C LEU A 627 9.36 -35.90 -5.70
N VAL A 628 10.66 -36.10 -5.50
CA VAL A 628 11.71 -35.64 -6.41
C VAL A 628 12.44 -36.85 -7.01
N ASP A 629 12.39 -36.99 -8.33
CA ASP A 629 13.15 -37.97 -9.10
C ASP A 629 14.20 -37.26 -9.98
N ALA A 630 15.13 -36.59 -9.32
CA ALA A 630 16.26 -35.90 -9.94
C ALA A 630 17.54 -36.22 -9.16
N PRO A 631 18.72 -36.18 -9.79
CA PRO A 631 20.00 -36.50 -9.13
C PRO A 631 20.47 -35.35 -8.23
N VAL A 632 19.65 -34.96 -7.25
CA VAL A 632 19.97 -33.93 -6.25
C VAL A 632 21.12 -34.39 -5.38
N LYS A 633 22.07 -33.50 -5.09
CA LYS A 633 23.25 -33.80 -4.28
C LYS A 633 23.29 -32.91 -3.03
N SER A 634 23.78 -33.47 -1.93
CA SER A 634 24.15 -32.69 -0.74
C SER A 634 25.47 -31.94 -1.00
N ALA A 635 25.46 -30.62 -0.77
CA ALA A 635 26.67 -29.82 -0.85
C ALA A 635 27.65 -30.17 0.28
N ARG A 636 28.93 -30.30 -0.05
CA ARG A 636 29.99 -30.51 0.95
C ARG A 636 30.43 -29.16 1.51
N LEU A 637 30.13 -28.92 2.79
CA LEU A 637 30.54 -27.71 3.50
C LEU A 637 31.97 -27.83 4.04
N SER A 638 32.76 -26.76 3.94
CA SER A 638 34.12 -26.70 4.48
C SER A 638 34.11 -26.52 6.00
N ASN A 639 35.07 -27.15 6.68
CA ASN A 639 35.37 -26.87 8.10
C ASN A 639 36.58 -25.93 8.25
N GLU A 640 37.17 -25.50 7.14
CA GLU A 640 38.30 -24.57 7.12
C GLU A 640 37.81 -23.12 7.06
N VAL A 641 38.50 -22.25 7.79
CA VAL A 641 38.23 -20.81 7.80
C VAL A 641 38.92 -20.19 6.59
N LEU A 642 38.17 -19.47 5.75
CA LEU A 642 38.74 -18.67 4.68
C LEU A 642 39.63 -17.56 5.27
N THR A 643 40.72 -17.22 4.58
CA THR A 643 41.61 -16.13 4.97
C THR A 643 41.63 -15.06 3.91
N GLN A 644 41.97 -13.84 4.30
CA GLN A 644 42.21 -12.75 3.36
C GLN A 644 43.22 -13.16 2.28
N GLY A 645 42.94 -12.83 1.02
CA GLY A 645 43.74 -13.19 -0.14
C GLY A 645 43.59 -14.65 -0.62
N ALA A 646 42.79 -15.48 0.05
CA ALA A 646 42.53 -16.84 -0.40
C ALA A 646 41.85 -16.84 -1.77
N LYS A 647 42.39 -17.63 -2.70
CA LYS A 647 41.78 -17.85 -4.01
C LYS A 647 40.58 -18.78 -3.88
N THR A 648 39.47 -18.43 -4.52
CA THR A 648 38.22 -19.19 -4.50
C THR A 648 37.48 -19.01 -5.83
N TYR A 649 36.39 -19.74 -6.01
CA TYR A 649 35.49 -19.58 -7.15
C TYR A 649 34.12 -19.15 -6.66
N PHE A 650 33.54 -18.15 -7.32
CA PHE A 650 32.16 -17.78 -7.12
C PHE A 650 31.27 -18.60 -8.03
N LEU A 651 30.19 -19.13 -7.49
CA LEU A 651 29.10 -19.74 -8.24
C LEU A 651 27.78 -19.24 -7.65
N GLY A 652 26.94 -18.57 -8.45
CA GLY A 652 25.71 -17.98 -7.94
C GLY A 652 24.74 -17.64 -9.05
N TYR A 653 23.64 -17.01 -8.67
CA TYR A 653 22.58 -16.61 -9.59
C TYR A 653 22.53 -15.09 -9.70
N ASN A 654 22.41 -14.61 -10.93
CA ASN A 654 22.14 -13.20 -11.18
C ASN A 654 20.65 -12.88 -10.96
N ARG A 655 20.30 -11.59 -11.04
CA ARG A 655 18.93 -11.09 -10.85
C ARG A 655 17.89 -11.66 -11.82
N ILE A 656 18.32 -12.29 -12.91
CA ILE A 656 17.45 -12.91 -13.93
C ILE A 656 17.33 -14.43 -13.73
N GLY A 657 17.86 -14.98 -12.64
CA GLY A 657 17.78 -16.41 -12.35
C GLY A 657 18.72 -17.27 -13.20
N ARG A 658 19.80 -16.71 -13.76
CA ARG A 658 20.82 -17.50 -14.47
C ARG A 658 22.05 -17.74 -13.62
N VAL A 659 22.60 -18.95 -13.73
CA VAL A 659 23.87 -19.33 -13.10
C VAL A 659 25.01 -18.53 -13.72
N VAL A 660 25.85 -17.95 -12.88
CA VAL A 660 27.10 -17.29 -13.25
C VAL A 660 28.23 -17.80 -12.37
N HIS A 661 29.44 -17.87 -12.95
CA HIS A 661 30.61 -18.37 -12.25
C HIS A 661 31.86 -17.57 -12.61
N GLY A 662 32.85 -17.59 -11.72
CA GLY A 662 34.15 -16.97 -12.00
C GLY A 662 35.17 -17.19 -10.88
N SER A 663 36.46 -17.14 -11.21
CA SER A 663 37.52 -17.13 -10.21
C SER A 663 37.55 -15.77 -9.51
N THR A 664 37.77 -15.78 -8.19
CA THR A 664 37.90 -14.57 -7.38
C THR A 664 38.86 -14.81 -6.20
N SER A 665 39.13 -13.79 -5.42
CA SER A 665 39.82 -13.91 -4.13
C SER A 665 39.05 -13.19 -3.03
N VAL A 666 39.22 -13.66 -1.80
CA VAL A 666 38.69 -13.00 -0.61
C VAL A 666 39.44 -11.69 -0.38
N THR A 667 38.74 -10.55 -0.41
CA THR A 667 39.34 -9.23 -0.18
C THR A 667 39.49 -8.92 1.29
N GLU A 668 38.48 -9.25 2.08
CA GLU A 668 38.43 -8.96 3.52
C GLU A 668 37.44 -9.88 4.22
N ILE A 669 37.69 -10.12 5.51
CA ILE A 669 36.75 -10.76 6.44
C ILE A 669 36.60 -9.79 7.59
N THR A 670 35.42 -9.22 7.74
CA THR A 670 35.20 -8.14 8.69
C THR A 670 33.89 -8.34 9.44
N ALA A 671 33.86 -7.91 10.70
CA ALA A 671 32.66 -7.92 11.49
C ALA A 671 31.71 -6.85 10.96
N VAL A 672 30.53 -7.25 10.49
CA VAL A 672 29.53 -6.34 9.92
C VAL A 672 28.33 -6.27 10.85
N ALA A 673 27.86 -5.04 11.03
CA ALA A 673 26.53 -4.74 11.51
C ALA A 673 25.80 -4.03 10.38
N ILE A 674 24.80 -4.69 9.81
CA ILE A 674 23.95 -4.07 8.79
C ILE A 674 23.23 -2.88 9.45
N PRO A 675 23.16 -1.70 8.81
CA PRO A 675 22.51 -0.53 9.40
C PRO A 675 21.05 -0.80 9.77
N ALA A 676 20.59 -0.14 10.82
CA ALA A 676 19.23 -0.29 11.30
C ALA A 676 18.28 0.65 10.55
N ASN A 677 17.07 0.17 10.25
CA ASN A 677 15.97 1.01 9.79
C ASN A 677 15.12 1.42 10.99
N SER A 678 15.13 2.70 11.36
CA SER A 678 14.35 3.23 12.48
C SER A 678 12.87 3.41 12.15
N GLY A 679 12.52 3.67 10.88
CA GLY A 679 11.13 3.84 10.45
C GLY A 679 10.36 2.51 10.28
N ALA A 680 11.09 1.43 10.02
CA ALA A 680 10.55 0.06 10.00
C ALA A 680 11.59 -0.92 10.55
N PRO A 681 11.72 -1.02 11.89
CA PRO A 681 12.63 -1.97 12.52
C PRO A 681 12.37 -3.38 11.99
N ARG A 682 13.42 -4.03 11.47
CA ARG A 682 13.35 -5.35 10.84
C ARG A 682 14.59 -6.16 11.11
N TYR A 683 14.48 -7.48 10.94
CA TYR A 683 15.62 -8.36 11.09
C TYR A 683 16.81 -7.87 10.25
N ARG A 684 17.98 -7.78 10.90
CA ARG A 684 19.25 -7.42 10.27
C ARG A 684 20.35 -8.27 10.88
N ALA A 685 21.36 -8.58 10.09
CA ALA A 685 22.52 -9.30 10.61
C ALA A 685 23.36 -8.38 11.49
N VAL A 686 23.59 -8.83 12.72
CA VAL A 686 24.51 -8.20 13.68
C VAL A 686 25.42 -9.27 14.26
N ASN A 687 26.60 -8.86 14.70
CA ASN A 687 27.60 -9.79 15.26
C ASN A 687 27.85 -10.96 14.31
N VAL A 688 28.14 -10.66 13.04
CA VAL A 688 28.51 -11.68 12.05
C VAL A 688 29.78 -11.26 11.33
N ASP A 689 30.66 -12.23 11.09
CA ASP A 689 31.79 -12.05 10.18
C ASP A 689 31.27 -12.17 8.73
N ALA A 690 31.52 -11.12 7.93
CA ALA A 690 31.15 -11.05 6.53
C ALA A 690 32.40 -11.11 5.65
N ILE A 691 32.29 -11.83 4.53
CA ILE A 691 33.35 -12.04 3.55
C ILE A 691 33.05 -11.21 2.31
N THR A 692 34.02 -10.41 1.87
CA THR A 692 33.97 -9.67 0.60
C THR A 692 34.91 -10.30 -0.43
N ILE A 693 34.66 -10.04 -1.72
CA ILE A 693 35.43 -10.64 -2.83
C ILE A 693 35.90 -9.61 -3.85
N ASP A 694 37.02 -9.91 -4.51
CA ASP A 694 37.64 -9.08 -5.57
C ASP A 694 36.99 -9.35 -6.94
N SER A 695 35.68 -9.15 -7.04
CA SER A 695 34.94 -9.38 -8.29
C SER A 695 33.61 -8.64 -8.34
N ASN A 696 33.24 -8.15 -9.54
CA ASN A 696 31.92 -7.60 -9.83
C ASN A 696 30.78 -8.64 -9.75
N LEU A 697 31.11 -9.93 -9.63
CA LEU A 697 30.11 -10.98 -9.37
C LEU A 697 29.37 -10.74 -8.05
N GLY A 698 30.04 -10.13 -7.06
CA GLY A 698 29.43 -9.84 -5.76
C GLY A 698 28.29 -8.82 -5.82
N SER A 699 28.33 -7.85 -6.75
CA SER A 699 27.29 -6.84 -6.91
C SER A 699 26.17 -7.23 -7.88
N THR A 700 26.43 -8.20 -8.76
CA THR A 700 25.48 -8.65 -9.79
C THR A 700 24.64 -9.85 -9.37
N CYS A 701 25.10 -10.61 -8.36
CA CYS A 701 24.43 -11.81 -7.85
C CYS A 701 23.83 -11.56 -6.48
N ASN A 702 22.54 -11.87 -6.32
CA ASN A 702 21.85 -11.75 -5.03
C ASN A 702 22.09 -12.94 -4.10
N SER A 703 22.51 -14.08 -4.66
CA SER A 703 22.69 -15.34 -3.93
C SER A 703 23.72 -16.23 -4.64
N GLY A 704 24.39 -17.10 -3.87
CA GLY A 704 25.42 -18.00 -4.40
C GLY A 704 26.29 -18.61 -3.32
N VAL A 705 27.50 -19.01 -3.68
CA VAL A 705 28.50 -19.64 -2.82
C VAL A 705 29.91 -19.33 -3.28
N LEU A 706 30.86 -19.36 -2.34
CA LEU A 706 32.28 -19.44 -2.61
C LEU A 706 32.72 -20.90 -2.50
N VAL A 707 33.48 -21.40 -3.47
CA VAL A 707 33.75 -22.82 -3.67
C VAL A 707 35.24 -23.06 -3.96
N ALA A 708 35.77 -24.14 -3.39
CA ALA A 708 37.09 -24.67 -3.72
C ALA A 708 37.07 -25.39 -5.09
N PRO A 709 38.24 -25.61 -5.74
CA PRO A 709 38.31 -26.33 -7.02
C PRO A 709 37.70 -27.73 -7.01
N ASP A 710 37.64 -28.39 -5.86
CA ASP A 710 37.07 -29.74 -5.71
C ASP A 710 35.53 -29.75 -5.57
N GLY A 711 34.88 -28.58 -5.57
CA GLY A 711 33.44 -28.43 -5.36
C GLY A 711 33.02 -28.24 -3.90
N THR A 712 33.96 -28.19 -2.95
CA THR A 712 33.65 -27.93 -1.54
C THR A 712 33.23 -26.48 -1.34
N VAL A 713 32.05 -26.26 -0.74
CA VAL A 713 31.52 -24.93 -0.43
C VAL A 713 32.27 -24.36 0.79
N GLN A 714 32.91 -23.22 0.60
CA GLN A 714 33.69 -22.51 1.61
C GLN A 714 32.87 -21.43 2.32
N ALA A 715 31.96 -20.75 1.60
CA ALA A 715 31.04 -19.76 2.17
C ALA A 715 29.71 -19.70 1.38
N LEU A 716 28.64 -19.29 2.04
CA LEU A 716 27.39 -18.88 1.39
C LEU A 716 27.48 -17.42 0.95
N TRP A 717 26.91 -17.06 -0.18
CA TRP A 717 26.72 -15.67 -0.60
C TRP A 717 25.25 -15.30 -0.40
N LEU A 718 24.98 -14.35 0.50
CA LEU A 718 23.63 -14.06 0.99
C LEU A 718 23.29 -12.59 0.73
N SER A 719 22.01 -12.32 0.48
CA SER A 719 21.43 -10.98 0.47
C SER A 719 21.04 -10.55 1.88
N TYR A 720 21.35 -9.31 2.26
CA TYR A 720 21.04 -8.70 3.55
C TYR A 720 20.23 -7.44 3.29
N LEU A 721 19.10 -7.30 3.98
CA LEU A 721 18.25 -6.12 3.87
C LEU A 721 18.64 -5.10 4.95
N GLY A 722 18.93 -3.87 4.55
CA GLY A 722 19.41 -2.82 5.44
C GLY A 722 18.42 -1.67 5.64
N GLU A 723 18.98 -0.46 5.72
CA GLU A 723 18.24 0.79 5.85
C GLU A 723 17.45 1.13 4.59
N ARG A 724 16.52 2.10 4.73
CA ARG A 724 15.86 2.72 3.58
C ARG A 724 16.67 3.94 3.17
N SER A 725 17.05 4.01 1.90
CA SER A 725 17.82 5.12 1.35
C SER A 725 16.98 6.41 1.40
N PRO A 726 17.49 7.51 2.00
CA PRO A 726 16.73 8.77 2.08
C PRO A 726 16.44 9.42 0.72
N HIS A 727 17.23 9.10 -0.32
CA HIS A 727 17.13 9.74 -1.63
C HIS A 727 16.22 8.99 -2.59
N THR A 728 16.27 7.65 -2.56
CA THR A 728 15.51 6.81 -3.49
C THR A 728 14.25 6.25 -2.84
N SER A 729 14.09 6.40 -1.53
CA SER A 729 13.04 5.75 -0.76
C SER A 729 12.98 4.24 -0.98
N ARG A 730 14.11 3.60 -1.35
CA ARG A 730 14.21 2.15 -1.55
C ARG A 730 15.06 1.54 -0.45
N ASP A 731 14.75 0.30 -0.11
CA ASP A 731 15.56 -0.46 0.84
C ASP A 731 16.90 -0.86 0.23
N GLU A 732 17.99 -0.63 0.95
CA GLU A 732 19.31 -1.04 0.54
C GLU A 732 19.51 -2.55 0.75
N GLU A 733 20.03 -3.21 -0.27
CA GLU A 733 20.40 -4.62 -0.23
C GLU A 733 21.91 -4.78 -0.32
N TYR A 734 22.49 -5.45 0.68
CA TYR A 734 23.90 -5.79 0.73
C TYR A 734 24.08 -7.26 0.35
N TYR A 735 25.18 -7.59 -0.33
CA TYR A 735 25.50 -8.96 -0.71
C TYR A 735 26.86 -9.33 -0.13
N LEU A 736 26.86 -10.29 0.81
CA LEU A 736 28.04 -10.62 1.59
C LEU A 736 28.18 -12.15 1.75
N GLY A 737 29.42 -12.61 1.90
CA GLY A 737 29.72 -14.01 2.16
C GLY A 737 29.66 -14.37 3.64
N LEU A 738 29.14 -15.55 3.96
CA LEU A 738 29.11 -16.14 5.30
C LEU A 738 29.86 -17.47 5.29
N GLY A 739 30.93 -17.59 6.07
CA GLY A 739 31.78 -18.77 6.12
C GLY A 739 31.03 -20.03 6.57
N THR A 740 31.28 -21.17 5.92
CA THR A 740 30.54 -22.42 6.20
C THR A 740 30.81 -23.01 7.58
N LYS A 741 31.99 -22.77 8.16
CA LYS A 741 32.37 -23.29 9.48
C LYS A 741 31.40 -22.87 10.59
N THR A 742 30.87 -21.65 10.54
CA THR A 742 29.93 -21.14 11.57
C THR A 742 28.56 -21.81 11.48
N LEU A 743 28.24 -22.42 10.34
CA LEU A 743 26.96 -23.07 10.08
C LEU A 743 26.93 -24.52 10.60
N LEU A 744 28.08 -25.18 10.61
CA LEU A 744 28.20 -26.62 10.88
C LEU A 744 27.53 -27.08 12.19
N PRO A 745 27.70 -26.41 13.36
CA PRO A 745 27.10 -26.88 14.60
C PRO A 745 25.57 -26.96 14.55
N VAL A 746 24.94 -25.96 13.90
CA VAL A 746 23.49 -25.88 13.74
C VAL A 746 23.04 -26.86 12.67
N VAL A 747 23.71 -26.87 11.51
CA VAL A 747 23.41 -27.75 10.38
C VAL A 747 23.47 -29.22 10.79
N GLU A 748 24.53 -29.65 11.48
CA GLU A 748 24.68 -31.02 11.96
C GLU A 748 23.59 -31.41 12.97
N SER A 749 23.18 -30.47 13.82
CA SER A 749 22.09 -30.70 14.79
C SER A 749 20.76 -30.90 14.08
N VAL A 750 20.43 -30.04 13.11
CA VAL A 750 19.22 -30.15 12.30
C VAL A 750 19.23 -31.42 11.44
N GLN A 751 20.38 -31.78 10.85
CA GLN A 751 20.55 -33.04 10.13
C GLN A 751 20.32 -34.27 11.03
N LYS A 752 20.59 -34.19 12.33
CA LYS A 752 20.26 -35.23 13.32
C LYS A 752 18.79 -35.21 13.77
N GLY A 753 17.97 -34.28 13.27
CA GLY A 753 16.58 -34.10 13.66
C GLY A 753 16.40 -33.37 14.99
N ILE A 754 17.45 -32.69 15.48
CA ILE A 754 17.41 -31.90 16.73
C ILE A 754 17.09 -30.45 16.36
N ASN A 755 16.07 -29.87 16.98
CA ASN A 755 15.78 -28.44 16.86
C ASN A 755 16.74 -27.62 17.75
N PRO A 756 17.68 -26.83 17.20
CA PRO A 756 18.66 -26.09 17.98
C PRO A 756 17.99 -24.94 18.74
N LYS A 757 18.16 -24.90 20.05
CA LYS A 757 17.71 -23.78 20.90
C LYS A 757 18.89 -22.90 21.26
N LEU A 758 19.17 -21.93 20.39
CA LEU A 758 20.33 -21.08 20.54
C LEU A 758 20.10 -20.03 21.63
N ARG A 759 21.17 -19.63 22.29
CA ARG A 759 21.19 -18.50 23.23
C ARG A 759 22.12 -17.40 22.76
N ILE A 760 21.79 -16.15 23.04
CA ILE A 760 22.57 -15.01 22.59
C ILE A 760 22.92 -14.07 23.75
N LEU A 761 23.99 -13.31 23.58
CA LEU A 761 24.20 -12.10 24.36
C LEU A 761 23.39 -10.96 23.74
N SER A 762 22.61 -10.26 24.54
CA SER A 762 21.74 -9.16 24.12
C SER A 762 22.49 -7.86 23.87
N VAL A 763 23.52 -7.90 23.03
CA VAL A 763 24.37 -6.76 22.69
C VAL A 763 24.77 -6.79 21.24
N GLU A 764 25.03 -5.62 20.68
CA GLU A 764 25.71 -5.44 19.40
C GLU A 764 27.18 -5.11 19.66
N PHE A 765 28.06 -5.76 18.93
CA PHE A 765 29.49 -5.55 19.00
C PHE A 765 29.97 -4.70 17.84
N ARG A 766 30.97 -3.87 18.12
CA ARG A 766 31.75 -3.15 17.11
C ARG A 766 33.22 -3.46 17.32
N SER A 767 33.95 -3.66 16.22
CA SER A 767 35.40 -3.85 16.28
C SER A 767 36.10 -2.57 16.74
N VAL A 768 37.11 -2.74 17.59
CA VAL A 768 37.96 -1.66 18.12
C VAL A 768 39.41 -1.99 17.81
N GLN A 769 40.09 -1.03 17.18
CA GLN A 769 41.51 -1.13 16.88
C GLN A 769 42.34 -1.03 18.17
N MET A 770 43.51 -1.69 18.21
CA MET A 770 44.35 -1.74 19.42
C MET A 770 44.74 -0.35 19.95
N ALA A 771 44.98 0.63 19.09
CA ALA A 771 45.30 1.99 19.51
C ALA A 771 44.15 2.63 20.30
N GLN A 772 42.91 2.41 19.88
CA GLN A 772 41.73 2.88 20.60
C GLN A 772 41.48 2.05 21.88
N ALA A 773 41.64 0.72 21.81
CA ALA A 773 41.48 -0.15 22.97
C ALA A 773 42.46 0.20 24.11
N SER A 774 43.71 0.56 23.77
CA SER A 774 44.72 1.03 24.73
C SER A 774 44.28 2.32 25.44
N VAL A 775 43.74 3.30 24.69
CA VAL A 775 43.20 4.55 25.26
C VAL A 775 42.00 4.28 26.18
N MET A 776 41.23 3.23 25.89
CA MET A 776 40.08 2.79 26.71
C MET A 776 40.47 1.90 27.89
N GLY A 777 41.78 1.74 28.15
CA GLY A 777 42.32 1.08 29.34
C GLY A 777 42.63 -0.41 29.20
N VAL A 778 42.63 -0.96 27.98
CA VAL A 778 43.19 -2.30 27.75
C VAL A 778 44.71 -2.26 27.97
N SER A 779 45.20 -3.07 28.90
CA SER A 779 46.63 -3.08 29.27
C SER A 779 47.53 -3.60 28.14
N ASP A 780 48.80 -3.18 28.15
CA ASP A 780 49.81 -3.66 27.20
C ASP A 780 49.99 -5.19 27.25
N GLU A 781 49.76 -5.80 28.41
CA GLU A 781 49.79 -7.27 28.55
C GLU A 781 48.66 -7.93 27.74
N TRP A 782 47.44 -7.38 27.81
CA TRP A 782 46.32 -7.85 27.01
C TRP A 782 46.53 -7.62 25.51
N ILE A 783 47.05 -6.45 25.11
CA ILE A 783 47.38 -6.16 23.71
C ILE A 783 48.39 -7.18 23.17
N LYS A 784 49.40 -7.54 23.97
CA LYS A 784 50.38 -8.58 23.62
C LYS A 784 49.72 -9.95 23.50
N LYS A 785 48.83 -10.33 24.42
CA LYS A 785 48.07 -11.59 24.35
C LYS A 785 47.19 -11.67 23.10
N VAL A 786 46.48 -10.59 22.76
CA VAL A 786 45.63 -10.50 21.54
C VAL A 786 46.50 -10.65 20.29
N THR A 787 47.60 -9.92 20.19
CA THR A 787 48.55 -9.97 19.06
C THR A 787 49.19 -11.37 18.89
N GLN A 788 49.43 -12.07 20.00
CA GLN A 788 49.95 -13.45 19.96
C GLN A 788 48.87 -14.46 19.56
N THR A 789 47.62 -14.22 19.95
CA THR A 789 46.47 -15.10 19.67
C THR A 789 46.04 -15.01 18.22
N ASN A 790 45.93 -13.79 17.68
CA ASN A 790 45.55 -13.54 16.30
C ASN A 790 46.57 -12.61 15.65
N ARG A 791 47.38 -13.14 14.74
CA ARG A 791 48.47 -12.38 14.07
C ARG A 791 48.02 -11.63 12.82
N SER A 792 46.83 -11.93 12.30
CA SER A 792 46.31 -11.32 11.07
C SER A 792 45.38 -10.15 11.36
N HIS A 793 44.61 -10.20 12.45
CA HIS A 793 43.71 -9.12 12.86
C HIS A 793 43.88 -8.78 14.34
N HIS A 794 44.46 -7.61 14.61
CA HIS A 794 44.64 -7.09 15.96
C HIS A 794 43.43 -6.23 16.35
N GLN A 795 42.35 -6.89 16.75
CA GLN A 795 41.12 -6.22 17.16
C GLN A 795 40.49 -6.89 18.39
N LEU A 796 39.74 -6.09 19.13
CA LEU A 796 38.85 -6.51 20.20
C LEU A 796 37.44 -6.01 19.86
N PHE A 797 36.45 -6.46 20.62
CA PHE A 797 35.07 -6.07 20.42
C PHE A 797 34.57 -5.24 21.59
N MET A 798 33.94 -4.13 21.26
CA MET A 798 33.29 -3.25 22.22
C MET A 798 31.78 -3.34 22.02
N VAL A 799 31.04 -3.27 23.12
CA VAL A 799 29.59 -3.15 23.09
C VAL A 799 29.19 -1.79 22.54
N SER A 800 28.55 -1.78 21.38
CA SER A 800 28.06 -0.57 20.73
C SER A 800 26.62 -0.26 21.10
N LYS A 801 25.78 -1.29 21.29
CA LYS A 801 24.37 -1.17 21.69
C LYS A 801 23.95 -2.35 22.56
N ARG A 802 22.93 -2.12 23.39
CA ARG A 802 22.24 -3.16 24.15
C ARG A 802 20.88 -3.46 23.55
N THR A 803 20.51 -4.74 23.54
CA THR A 803 19.16 -5.17 23.22
C THR A 803 18.34 -5.12 24.51
N PHE A 804 17.17 -4.49 24.47
CA PHE A 804 16.27 -4.45 25.60
C PHE A 804 15.70 -5.85 25.89
N GLU A 805 15.81 -6.30 27.15
CA GLU A 805 15.33 -7.60 27.61
C GLU A 805 14.13 -7.45 28.55
N ARG A 806 13.29 -8.49 28.60
CA ARG A 806 12.14 -8.54 29.53
C ARG A 806 12.57 -8.63 30.99
N VAL A 807 13.66 -9.36 31.21
CA VAL A 807 14.19 -9.63 32.54
C VAL A 807 15.41 -8.74 32.72
N ASN A 808 15.38 -7.90 33.75
CA ASN A 808 16.58 -7.18 34.15
C ASN A 808 17.55 -8.17 34.81
N HIS A 809 18.67 -8.43 34.14
CA HIS A 809 19.74 -9.20 34.73
C HIS A 809 20.56 -8.33 35.71
N PRO A 810 20.92 -8.86 36.89
CA PRO A 810 21.70 -8.12 37.89
C PRO A 810 23.12 -7.81 37.40
N VAL A 811 23.63 -8.64 36.49
CA VAL A 811 24.93 -8.47 35.84
C VAL A 811 24.69 -8.41 34.33
N SER A 812 25.15 -7.35 33.69
CA SER A 812 25.03 -7.15 32.24
C SER A 812 26.20 -6.35 31.69
N LEU A 813 26.39 -6.50 30.38
CA LEU A 813 27.29 -5.67 29.61
C LEU A 813 26.68 -4.27 29.42
N LEU A 814 27.54 -3.25 29.49
CA LEU A 814 27.21 -1.85 29.24
C LEU A 814 27.83 -1.36 27.93
N GLU A 815 27.25 -0.33 27.34
CA GLU A 815 27.82 0.32 26.17
C GLU A 815 29.21 0.88 26.50
N GLY A 816 30.18 0.60 25.62
CA GLY A 816 31.59 0.95 25.84
C GLY A 816 32.43 -0.15 26.50
N ASP A 817 31.83 -1.22 27.04
CA ASP A 817 32.59 -2.36 27.57
C ASP A 817 33.40 -3.03 26.44
N ILE A 818 34.68 -3.29 26.69
CA ILE A 818 35.54 -4.07 25.79
C ILE A 818 35.65 -5.49 26.31
N ILE A 819 35.33 -6.48 25.48
CA ILE A 819 35.35 -7.89 25.86
C ILE A 819 36.73 -8.45 25.57
N LEU A 820 37.40 -8.97 26.60
CA LEU A 820 38.71 -9.60 26.49
C LEU A 820 38.56 -11.12 26.33
N THR A 821 37.78 -11.76 27.22
CA THR A 821 37.58 -13.20 27.20
C THR A 821 36.15 -13.61 27.50
N LEU A 822 35.76 -14.78 26.99
CA LEU A 822 34.56 -15.53 27.37
C LEU A 822 34.96 -16.98 27.70
N ASN A 823 34.59 -17.47 28.88
CA ASN A 823 35.02 -18.75 29.47
C ASN A 823 36.54 -18.97 29.34
N GLY A 824 37.33 -17.92 29.60
CA GLY A 824 38.79 -17.93 29.51
C GLY A 824 39.38 -17.91 28.10
N LYS A 825 38.55 -17.96 27.04
CA LYS A 825 38.99 -17.84 25.64
C LYS A 825 39.06 -16.38 25.22
N ILE A 826 40.19 -15.94 24.65
CA ILE A 826 40.36 -14.56 24.16
C ILE A 826 39.50 -14.33 22.91
N CYS A 827 38.71 -13.26 22.92
CA CYS A 827 37.76 -12.92 21.86
C CYS A 827 38.40 -11.98 20.83
N THR A 828 38.87 -12.52 19.70
CA THR A 828 39.51 -11.73 18.62
C THR A 828 38.76 -11.78 17.29
N THR A 829 37.79 -12.68 17.18
CA THR A 829 36.87 -12.82 16.05
C THR A 829 35.42 -12.92 16.56
N ILE A 830 34.42 -12.63 15.72
CA ILE A 830 33.02 -12.76 16.13
C ILE A 830 32.67 -14.22 16.42
N SER A 831 33.25 -15.16 15.67
CA SER A 831 33.07 -16.60 15.91
C SER A 831 33.55 -17.06 17.31
N ASP A 832 34.37 -16.27 18.01
CA ASP A 832 34.75 -16.57 19.40
C ASP A 832 33.57 -16.42 20.38
N PHE A 833 32.53 -15.66 20.01
CA PHE A 833 31.32 -15.45 20.81
C PHE A 833 30.30 -16.57 20.65
N ASP A 834 30.44 -17.46 19.66
CA ASP A 834 29.50 -18.57 19.40
C ASP A 834 29.35 -19.54 20.59
N LEU A 835 30.28 -19.50 21.57
CA LEU A 835 30.15 -20.19 22.86
C LEU A 835 28.84 -19.83 23.59
N MET A 836 28.29 -18.64 23.35
CA MET A 836 27.03 -18.19 23.93
C MET A 836 25.85 -19.09 23.56
N TYR A 837 25.88 -19.73 22.38
CA TYR A 837 24.75 -20.52 21.89
C TYR A 837 24.38 -21.70 22.78
N SER A 838 25.32 -22.23 23.56
CA SER A 838 25.15 -23.44 24.36
C SER A 838 25.27 -23.23 25.88
N HIS A 839 25.54 -22.01 26.35
CA HIS A 839 25.77 -21.72 27.78
C HIS A 839 24.76 -20.72 28.31
N GLU A 840 24.13 -21.00 29.44
CA GLU A 840 23.24 -20.06 30.13
C GLU A 840 23.97 -18.90 30.80
N LEU A 841 25.19 -19.17 31.28
CA LEU A 841 26.09 -18.21 31.92
C LEU A 841 27.49 -18.30 31.27
N LEU A 842 28.10 -17.15 31.04
CA LEU A 842 29.46 -17.02 30.52
C LEU A 842 30.33 -16.27 31.54
N ASP A 843 31.49 -16.82 31.85
CA ASP A 843 32.53 -16.13 32.61
C ASP A 843 33.27 -15.16 31.67
N ALA A 844 33.12 -13.87 31.90
CA ALA A 844 33.64 -12.84 31.02
C ALA A 844 34.65 -11.95 31.73
N VAL A 845 35.78 -11.69 31.08
CA VAL A 845 36.70 -10.63 31.48
C VAL A 845 36.52 -9.47 30.52
N ILE A 846 36.20 -8.29 31.06
CA ILE A 846 35.97 -7.08 30.28
C ILE A 846 36.86 -5.94 30.78
N VAL A 847 37.00 -4.89 29.97
CA VAL A 847 37.48 -3.58 30.40
C VAL A 847 36.31 -2.60 30.37
N ARG A 848 36.06 -1.97 31.52
CA ARG A 848 35.05 -0.91 31.70
C ARG A 848 35.70 0.22 32.48
N GLU A 849 35.55 1.45 31.98
CA GLU A 849 36.11 2.64 32.66
C GLU A 849 37.61 2.49 33.03
N CYS A 850 38.38 1.85 32.15
CA CYS A 850 39.80 1.53 32.32
C CYS A 850 40.15 0.51 33.43
N GLU A 851 39.17 -0.22 33.96
CA GLU A 851 39.38 -1.29 34.94
C GLU A 851 39.03 -2.66 34.35
N GLU A 852 39.80 -3.70 34.71
CA GLU A 852 39.48 -5.08 34.37
C GLU A 852 38.42 -5.62 35.33
N ILE A 853 37.28 -6.07 34.78
CA ILE A 853 36.15 -6.57 35.55
C ILE A 853 35.83 -7.99 35.13
N HIS A 854 35.62 -8.86 36.13
CA HIS A 854 35.17 -10.24 35.94
C HIS A 854 33.67 -10.30 36.16
N LEU A 855 32.92 -10.77 35.16
CA LEU A 855 31.46 -10.82 35.15
C LEU A 855 30.96 -12.23 34.84
N GLN A 856 29.85 -12.61 35.46
CA GLN A 856 29.07 -13.78 35.06
C GLN A 856 27.89 -13.31 34.23
N LEU A 857 28.00 -13.42 32.90
CA LEU A 857 27.05 -12.88 31.94
C LEU A 857 25.97 -13.92 31.61
N PRO A 858 24.69 -13.63 31.88
CA PRO A 858 23.59 -14.47 31.40
C PRO A 858 23.40 -14.30 29.90
N THR A 859 23.06 -15.40 29.24
CA THR A 859 22.57 -15.40 27.85
C THR A 859 21.05 -15.56 27.82
N VAL A 860 20.40 -15.10 26.75
CA VAL A 860 18.95 -15.22 26.56
C VAL A 860 18.61 -16.19 25.45
N ALA A 861 17.49 -16.89 25.58
CA ALA A 861 17.00 -17.77 24.52
C ALA A 861 16.60 -16.94 23.29
N ALA A 862 17.09 -17.34 22.13
CA ALA A 862 16.78 -16.70 20.85
C ALA A 862 15.28 -16.81 20.50
N ASP A 863 14.66 -17.93 20.87
CA ASP A 863 13.28 -18.30 20.56
C ASP A 863 12.25 -17.29 21.11
N ASP A 864 12.56 -16.54 22.18
CA ASP A 864 11.66 -15.53 22.77
C ASP A 864 11.51 -14.27 21.89
N MET A 865 12.38 -14.11 20.89
CA MET A 865 12.49 -12.90 20.08
C MET A 865 11.86 -12.99 18.69
N GLU A 866 11.42 -14.18 18.26
CA GLU A 866 10.71 -14.40 16.99
C GLU A 866 9.19 -14.22 17.18
N THR A 867 8.50 -13.80 16.12
CA THR A 867 7.05 -13.57 16.15
C THR A 867 6.27 -14.88 16.03
N ASN A 868 5.43 -15.17 17.02
CA ASN A 868 4.59 -16.38 17.10
C ASN A 868 3.10 -16.10 17.29
N HIS A 869 2.73 -14.81 17.42
CA HIS A 869 1.38 -14.33 17.65
C HIS A 869 1.26 -12.94 17.04
N ALA A 870 0.29 -12.77 16.13
CA ALA A 870 -0.05 -11.49 15.53
C ALA A 870 -1.57 -11.26 15.58
N VAL A 871 -1.98 -9.99 15.61
CA VAL A 871 -3.38 -9.57 15.72
C VAL A 871 -3.65 -8.51 14.65
N SER A 872 -4.65 -8.73 13.81
CA SER A 872 -5.26 -7.68 12.99
C SER A 872 -6.40 -7.04 13.78
N PHE A 873 -6.35 -5.72 13.95
CA PHE A 873 -7.37 -4.97 14.68
C PHE A 873 -7.65 -3.63 14.01
N CYS A 874 -8.87 -3.43 13.48
CA CYS A 874 -9.26 -2.20 12.79
C CYS A 874 -8.25 -1.78 11.69
N GLY A 875 -7.63 -2.76 11.03
CA GLY A 875 -6.60 -2.58 10.00
C GLY A 875 -5.17 -2.36 10.51
N ALA A 876 -4.92 -2.32 11.82
CA ALA A 876 -3.56 -2.37 12.38
C ALA A 876 -3.09 -3.81 12.56
N ILE A 877 -1.85 -4.12 12.15
CA ILE A 877 -1.20 -5.39 12.44
C ILE A 877 -0.33 -5.22 13.69
N LEU A 878 -0.66 -5.97 14.73
CA LEU A 878 -0.04 -5.91 16.04
C LEU A 878 0.68 -7.22 16.34
N HIS A 879 1.87 -7.15 16.93
CA HIS A 879 2.54 -8.31 17.49
C HIS A 879 3.46 -7.91 18.64
N ARG A 880 4.09 -8.89 19.28
CA ARG A 880 5.14 -8.63 20.28
C ARG A 880 6.35 -7.96 19.62
N PRO A 881 7.04 -7.01 20.28
CA PRO A 881 8.29 -6.45 19.78
C PRO A 881 9.34 -7.53 19.54
N HIS A 882 9.66 -7.76 18.26
CA HIS A 882 10.69 -8.68 17.81
C HIS A 882 12.10 -8.12 18.06
N GLN A 883 13.13 -8.93 17.83
CA GLN A 883 14.52 -8.60 18.18
C GLN A 883 14.99 -7.22 17.69
N ALA A 884 14.71 -6.86 16.43
CA ALA A 884 15.22 -5.62 15.86
C ALA A 884 14.58 -4.35 16.44
N VAL A 885 13.34 -4.44 16.93
CA VAL A 885 12.72 -3.38 17.73
C VAL A 885 13.44 -3.27 19.07
N ARG A 886 13.65 -4.41 19.77
CA ARG A 886 14.32 -4.44 21.07
C ARG A 886 15.75 -3.92 21.03
N GLN A 887 16.44 -4.04 19.89
CA GLN A 887 17.79 -3.50 19.67
C GLN A 887 17.85 -1.97 19.51
N GLN A 888 16.72 -1.32 19.29
CA GLN A 888 16.64 0.09 18.92
C GLN A 888 15.87 0.94 19.93
N ILE A 889 15.26 0.31 20.95
CA ILE A 889 14.55 1.01 22.03
C ILE A 889 15.39 1.03 23.30
N SER A 890 15.23 2.10 24.10
CA SER A 890 15.81 2.20 25.44
C SER A 890 14.89 1.65 26.54
N LYS A 891 13.58 1.53 26.24
CA LYS A 891 12.55 1.11 27.17
C LYS A 891 11.41 0.38 26.45
N LEU A 892 11.00 -0.76 26.99
CA LEU A 892 9.76 -1.42 26.57
C LEU A 892 8.55 -0.77 27.26
N HIS A 893 7.63 -0.23 26.46
CA HIS A 893 6.41 0.42 26.96
C HIS A 893 5.23 -0.53 27.10
N SER A 894 5.12 -1.50 26.20
CA SER A 894 4.10 -2.53 26.12
C SER A 894 4.55 -3.62 25.14
N GLU A 895 3.99 -4.82 25.22
CA GLU A 895 4.20 -5.86 24.21
C GLU A 895 3.19 -5.82 23.06
N VAL A 896 2.38 -4.76 22.96
CA VAL A 896 1.48 -4.51 21.85
C VAL A 896 2.14 -3.51 20.89
N TYR A 897 2.88 -4.01 19.92
CA TYR A 897 3.61 -3.20 18.94
C TYR A 897 2.93 -3.20 17.58
N VAL A 898 2.79 -2.01 16.99
CA VAL A 898 2.17 -1.83 15.66
C VAL A 898 3.24 -2.02 14.58
N SER A 899 3.11 -3.08 13.78
CA SER A 899 4.06 -3.39 12.68
C SER A 899 3.71 -2.67 11.39
N SER A 900 2.41 -2.57 11.09
CA SER A 900 1.88 -2.06 9.83
C SER A 900 0.41 -1.71 9.99
N ARG A 901 -0.12 -1.02 8.98
CA ARG A 901 -1.53 -0.62 8.88
C ARG A 901 -2.01 -0.78 7.44
N ILE A 902 -3.29 -1.08 7.28
CA ILE A 902 -3.95 -1.26 5.98
C ILE A 902 -4.58 0.07 5.55
N ARG A 903 -4.46 0.45 4.27
CA ARG A 903 -5.14 1.64 3.73
C ARG A 903 -6.65 1.49 3.78
N GLY A 904 -7.38 2.60 3.88
CA GLY A 904 -8.84 2.56 4.01
C GLY A 904 -9.35 2.05 5.36
N SER A 905 -8.47 1.85 6.36
CA SER A 905 -8.85 1.34 7.68
C SER A 905 -8.97 2.42 8.75
N PRO A 906 -9.71 2.17 9.85
CA PRO A 906 -9.74 3.08 10.99
C PRO A 906 -8.35 3.35 11.58
N ALA A 907 -7.49 2.34 11.66
CA ALA A 907 -6.11 2.53 12.12
C ALA A 907 -5.35 3.56 11.28
N TYR A 908 -5.59 3.58 9.96
CA TYR A 908 -5.02 4.58 9.06
C TYR A 908 -5.66 5.95 9.26
N GLN A 909 -7.00 6.03 9.26
CA GLN A 909 -7.76 7.29 9.36
C GLN A 909 -7.43 8.08 10.63
N TYR A 910 -7.36 7.40 11.78
CA TYR A 910 -7.12 8.06 13.07
C TYR A 910 -5.63 8.21 13.40
N GLY A 911 -4.72 7.66 12.59
CA GLY A 911 -3.28 7.87 12.72
C GLY A 911 -2.55 6.89 13.66
N VAL A 912 -3.03 5.65 13.80
CA VAL A 912 -2.27 4.59 14.47
C VAL A 912 -1.05 4.23 13.60
N ALA A 913 0.06 4.92 13.84
CA ALA A 913 1.27 4.73 13.04
C ALA A 913 2.01 3.42 13.40
N PRO A 914 2.67 2.78 12.41
CA PRO A 914 3.68 1.75 12.66
C PRO A 914 4.74 2.24 13.65
N THR A 915 5.44 1.33 14.31
CA THR A 915 6.45 1.59 15.36
C THR A 915 5.92 2.02 16.73
N ASN A 916 4.63 2.32 16.85
CA ASN A 916 4.01 2.69 18.12
C ASN A 916 3.77 1.47 19.02
N PHE A 917 3.80 1.73 20.34
CA PHE A 917 3.45 0.76 21.38
C PHE A 917 2.10 1.13 22.02
N ILE A 918 1.11 0.26 21.93
CA ILE A 918 -0.20 0.46 22.57
C ILE A 918 -0.10 0.04 24.04
N THR A 919 -0.36 0.98 24.95
CA THR A 919 -0.19 0.75 26.39
C THR A 919 -1.51 0.59 27.14
N HIS A 920 -2.59 1.19 26.65
CA HIS A 920 -3.90 1.13 27.30
C HIS A 920 -5.04 1.20 26.28
N VAL A 921 -6.15 0.56 26.62
CA VAL A 921 -7.45 0.64 25.93
C VAL A 921 -8.49 1.11 26.96
N ASN A 922 -9.18 2.22 26.71
CA ASN A 922 -10.15 2.84 27.63
C ASN A 922 -9.62 3.10 29.05
N GLY A 923 -8.30 3.19 29.22
CA GLY A 923 -7.64 3.36 30.53
C GLY A 923 -7.27 2.05 31.21
N THR A 924 -7.71 0.90 30.70
CA THR A 924 -7.24 -0.42 31.10
C THR A 924 -5.83 -0.66 30.53
N PRO A 925 -4.82 -0.95 31.36
CA PRO A 925 -3.49 -1.30 30.87
C PRO A 925 -3.50 -2.56 30.01
N THR A 926 -2.80 -2.52 28.88
CA THR A 926 -2.65 -3.63 27.94
C THR A 926 -1.17 -3.99 27.82
N PRO A 927 -0.56 -4.65 28.82
CA PRO A 927 0.85 -5.01 28.79
C PRO A 927 1.19 -6.02 27.68
N ASP A 928 0.21 -6.77 27.18
CA ASP A 928 0.39 -7.84 26.20
C ASP A 928 -0.81 -7.96 25.22
N LEU A 929 -0.66 -8.79 24.19
CA LEU A 929 -1.70 -8.98 23.17
C LEU A 929 -3.00 -9.57 23.74
N ASN A 930 -2.91 -10.45 24.75
CA ASN A 930 -4.09 -11.08 25.34
C ASN A 930 -4.96 -10.07 26.10
N SER A 931 -4.33 -9.21 26.91
CA SER A 931 -4.99 -8.11 27.61
C SER A 931 -5.52 -7.05 26.64
N PHE A 932 -4.82 -6.80 25.54
CA PHE A 932 -5.32 -5.95 24.46
C PHE A 932 -6.60 -6.51 23.84
N ILE A 933 -6.59 -7.77 23.40
CA ILE A 933 -7.77 -8.42 22.79
C ILE A 933 -8.94 -8.46 23.78
N ALA A 934 -8.69 -8.81 25.04
CA ALA A 934 -9.74 -8.81 26.07
C ALA A 934 -10.38 -7.42 26.21
N ALA A 935 -9.57 -6.36 26.27
CA ALA A 935 -10.06 -5.00 26.42
C ALA A 935 -10.78 -4.48 25.16
N THR A 936 -10.36 -4.89 23.96
CA THR A 936 -11.00 -4.44 22.71
C THR A 936 -12.28 -5.19 22.37
N ARG A 937 -12.44 -6.42 22.85
CA ARG A 937 -13.68 -7.21 22.70
C ARG A 937 -14.87 -6.63 23.46
N GLU A 938 -14.62 -5.92 24.56
CA GLU A 938 -15.68 -5.23 25.31
C GLU A 938 -16.21 -3.98 24.60
N ILE A 939 -15.54 -3.54 23.53
CA ILE A 939 -15.90 -2.34 22.78
C ILE A 939 -16.94 -2.73 21.71
N PRO A 940 -18.16 -2.16 21.76
CA PRO A 940 -19.16 -2.38 20.73
C PRO A 940 -18.68 -1.87 19.37
N ASP A 941 -19.13 -2.52 18.30
CA ASP A 941 -18.86 -2.06 16.95
C ASP A 941 -19.41 -0.64 16.70
N ASN A 942 -18.76 0.10 15.81
CA ASN A 942 -19.10 1.48 15.44
C ASN A 942 -19.17 2.45 16.64
N THR A 943 -18.40 2.21 17.71
CA THR A 943 -18.28 3.12 18.86
C THR A 943 -16.86 3.63 19.06
N TYR A 944 -16.76 4.80 19.70
CA TYR A 944 -15.49 5.42 20.05
C TYR A 944 -14.87 4.81 21.30
N PHE A 945 -13.55 4.65 21.25
CA PHE A 945 -12.75 4.25 22.38
C PHE A 945 -11.42 4.99 22.39
N ARG A 946 -10.76 4.98 23.55
CA ARG A 946 -9.49 5.66 23.76
C ARG A 946 -8.35 4.67 23.77
N LEU A 947 -7.37 4.88 22.91
CA LEU A 947 -6.08 4.20 22.95
C LEU A 947 -5.02 5.15 23.49
N LYS A 948 -4.18 4.65 24.40
CA LYS A 948 -2.96 5.35 24.82
C LYS A 948 -1.78 4.64 24.20
N ALA A 949 -1.01 5.34 23.40
CA ALA A 949 0.16 4.81 22.72
C ALA A 949 1.41 5.60 23.10
N VAL A 950 2.56 5.00 22.85
CA VAL A 950 3.86 5.65 22.97
C VAL A 950 4.59 5.47 21.65
N THR A 951 5.12 6.56 21.10
CA THR A 951 5.91 6.50 19.88
C THR A 951 7.23 5.78 20.11
N PHE A 952 7.91 5.41 19.03
CA PHE A 952 9.24 4.81 19.09
C PHE A 952 10.24 5.66 19.90
N ASP A 953 10.17 6.98 19.77
CA ASP A 953 10.98 7.97 20.51
C ASP A 953 10.45 8.29 21.92
N CYS A 954 9.70 7.37 22.53
CA CYS A 954 9.19 7.48 23.90
C CYS A 954 8.20 8.64 24.13
N VAL A 955 7.53 9.16 23.10
CA VAL A 955 6.54 10.24 23.25
C VAL A 955 5.15 9.65 23.51
N PRO A 956 4.57 9.81 24.72
CA PRO A 956 3.22 9.33 24.99
C PRO A 956 2.18 10.21 24.30
N TRP A 957 1.17 9.57 23.75
CA TRP A 957 0.04 10.26 23.13
C TRP A 957 -1.24 9.43 23.29
N VAL A 958 -2.36 10.07 23.01
CA VAL A 958 -3.69 9.46 23.13
C VAL A 958 -4.43 9.70 21.83
N ILE A 959 -5.11 8.67 21.37
CA ILE A 959 -5.96 8.67 20.20
C ILE A 959 -7.34 8.19 20.59
N THR A 960 -8.36 8.88 20.10
CA THR A 960 -9.73 8.39 20.10
C THR A 960 -9.99 7.80 18.73
N MET A 961 -10.36 6.53 18.68
CA MET A 961 -10.61 5.80 17.43
C MET A 961 -12.00 5.20 17.48
N LYS A 962 -12.66 5.09 16.33
CA LYS A 962 -13.93 4.40 16.18
C LYS A 962 -13.69 2.98 15.66
N LYS A 963 -14.34 2.00 16.27
CA LYS A 963 -14.22 0.58 15.89
C LYS A 963 -15.03 0.28 14.63
N ASN A 964 -14.54 -0.64 13.79
CA ASN A 964 -15.24 -1.13 12.60
C ASN A 964 -14.96 -2.62 12.40
N ASP A 965 -15.79 -3.46 13.00
CA ASP A 965 -15.68 -4.92 12.89
C ASP A 965 -16.27 -5.44 11.57
N HIS A 966 -17.21 -4.70 10.94
CA HIS A 966 -17.85 -5.10 9.68
C HIS A 966 -16.85 -5.22 8.51
N TYR A 967 -15.97 -4.23 8.35
CA TYR A 967 -14.96 -4.23 7.29
C TYR A 967 -13.58 -4.68 7.77
N PHE A 968 -13.25 -4.50 9.05
CA PHE A 968 -11.95 -4.81 9.63
C PHE A 968 -12.07 -5.64 10.92
N PRO A 969 -12.61 -6.87 10.84
CA PRO A 969 -12.83 -7.72 11.99
C PRO A 969 -11.53 -8.02 12.74
N THR A 970 -11.64 -8.21 14.05
CA THR A 970 -10.49 -8.55 14.89
C THR A 970 -10.09 -10.01 14.65
N MET A 971 -8.84 -10.25 14.26
CA MET A 971 -8.34 -11.59 13.93
C MET A 971 -6.97 -11.84 14.54
N GLU A 972 -6.76 -13.03 15.09
CA GLU A 972 -5.48 -13.52 15.56
C GLU A 972 -4.87 -14.55 14.61
N TRP A 973 -3.55 -14.51 14.54
CA TRP A 973 -2.68 -15.49 13.91
C TRP A 973 -1.78 -16.04 15.00
N ILE A 974 -1.92 -17.33 15.31
CA ILE A 974 -1.21 -17.99 16.41
C ILE A 974 -0.43 -19.17 15.83
N LYS A 975 0.87 -19.24 16.08
CA LYS A 975 1.69 -20.38 15.67
C LYS A 975 1.17 -21.66 16.31
N ASP A 976 0.91 -22.69 15.49
CA ASP A 976 0.38 -23.98 15.91
C ASP A 976 0.93 -25.08 15.00
N ASP A 977 1.88 -25.86 15.50
CA ASP A 977 2.55 -26.93 14.74
C ASP A 977 1.60 -28.07 14.33
N ASN A 978 0.36 -28.12 14.86
CA ASN A 978 -0.66 -29.09 14.46
C ASN A 978 -1.42 -28.66 13.20
N GLU A 979 -1.39 -27.38 12.83
CA GLU A 979 -2.01 -26.89 11.61
C GLU A 979 -1.12 -27.17 10.39
N ALA A 980 -1.73 -27.47 9.23
CA ALA A 980 -0.97 -27.84 8.03
C ALA A 980 0.01 -26.73 7.57
N CYS A 981 -0.40 -25.47 7.73
CA CYS A 981 0.39 -24.27 7.46
C CYS A 981 1.20 -23.76 8.68
N GLY A 982 1.16 -24.45 9.82
CA GLY A 982 1.90 -24.08 11.04
C GLY A 982 1.31 -22.90 11.83
N TRP A 983 0.17 -22.37 11.39
CA TRP A 983 -0.49 -21.20 11.99
C TRP A 983 -2.01 -21.40 12.03
N ARG A 984 -2.60 -21.09 13.17
CA ARG A 984 -4.05 -21.11 13.37
C ARG A 984 -4.61 -19.69 13.38
N ARG A 985 -5.75 -19.53 12.71
CA ARG A 985 -6.54 -18.29 12.72
C ARG A 985 -7.69 -18.35 13.71
N VAL A 986 -7.92 -17.25 14.42
CA VAL A 986 -9.09 -17.04 15.28
C VAL A 986 -9.67 -15.68 14.97
N THR A 987 -10.96 -15.61 14.73
CA THR A 987 -11.66 -14.36 14.47
C THR A 987 -12.66 -14.08 15.58
N TYR A 988 -12.81 -12.80 15.92
CA TYR A 988 -13.78 -12.30 16.88
C TYR A 988 -14.84 -11.46 16.17
N GLU A 989 -16.09 -11.90 16.23
CA GLU A 989 -17.25 -11.16 15.75
C GLU A 989 -18.15 -10.87 16.96
N GLY A 990 -18.15 -9.62 17.43
CA GLY A 990 -18.79 -9.27 18.70
C GLY A 990 -18.25 -10.07 19.89
N SER A 991 -19.14 -10.78 20.59
CA SER A 991 -18.76 -11.66 21.71
C SER A 991 -18.27 -13.05 21.26
N ASP A 992 -18.56 -13.43 20.01
CA ASP A 992 -18.36 -14.78 19.52
C ASP A 992 -16.93 -14.98 19.01
N VAL A 993 -16.47 -16.23 19.09
CA VAL A 993 -15.11 -16.63 18.71
C VAL A 993 -15.22 -17.75 17.69
N PHE A 994 -14.72 -17.49 16.49
CA PHE A 994 -14.75 -18.43 15.38
C PHE A 994 -13.33 -18.89 15.02
N LYS A 995 -13.18 -20.17 14.67
CA LYS A 995 -11.92 -20.66 14.09
C LYS A 995 -11.91 -20.36 12.60
N GLY A 996 -10.81 -19.81 12.11
CA GLY A 996 -10.67 -19.42 10.72
C GLY A 996 -10.95 -17.94 10.50
N GLU A 997 -11.42 -17.64 9.29
CA GLU A 997 -11.65 -16.30 8.78
C GLU A 997 -13.07 -15.84 9.06
N ALA A 998 -13.23 -14.54 9.33
CA ALA A 998 -14.53 -13.87 9.39
C ALA A 998 -15.36 -14.12 8.11
N ILE A 999 -16.68 -14.18 8.25
CA ILE A 999 -17.58 -14.14 7.08
C ILE A 999 -17.52 -12.74 6.48
N ASP A 1000 -17.64 -11.74 7.33
CA ASP A 1000 -17.55 -10.33 6.97
C ASP A 1000 -16.10 -9.87 6.86
N GLY A 1001 -15.88 -8.65 6.39
CA GLY A 1001 -14.56 -8.03 6.32
C GLY A 1001 -13.87 -8.14 4.97
N VAL A 1002 -13.12 -7.09 4.66
CA VAL A 1002 -12.24 -6.99 3.50
C VAL A 1002 -11.00 -7.85 3.74
N ALA A 1003 -10.53 -8.53 2.70
CA ALA A 1003 -9.26 -9.25 2.77
C ALA A 1003 -8.13 -8.26 3.11
N PRO A 1004 -7.28 -8.53 4.11
CA PRO A 1004 -6.14 -7.68 4.40
C PRO A 1004 -5.14 -7.79 3.25
N VAL A 1005 -5.13 -6.81 2.35
CA VAL A 1005 -4.20 -6.79 1.23
C VAL A 1005 -2.85 -6.26 1.69
N ALA A 1006 -1.83 -7.10 1.56
CA ALA A 1006 -0.45 -6.69 1.75
C ALA A 1006 0.01 -5.93 0.50
N GLU A 1007 -0.25 -4.63 0.40
CA GLU A 1007 0.35 -3.77 -0.63
C GLU A 1007 1.88 -3.84 -0.51
N ASP A 1008 2.66 -4.01 -1.58
CA ASP A 1008 4.12 -3.82 -1.47
C ASP A 1008 4.42 -2.31 -1.41
N ALA A 1009 5.36 -1.88 -0.56
CA ALA A 1009 5.69 -0.46 -0.39
C ALA A 1009 6.50 0.16 -1.55
N ASP A 1010 6.47 -0.47 -2.74
CA ASP A 1010 7.21 -0.07 -3.93
C ASP A 1010 6.21 0.06 -5.10
N MET A 1011 5.65 1.25 -5.32
CA MET A 1011 5.31 1.70 -6.68
C MET A 1011 6.45 2.62 -7.15
N GLU A 1012 6.80 2.48 -8.43
CA GLU A 1012 8.08 2.78 -9.09
C GLU A 1012 8.73 4.15 -8.85
#